data_AF-A0A973GC10-F1
#
_entry.id   AF-A0A973GC10-F1
#
_cell.length_a   1.000
_cell.length_b   1.000
_cell.length_c   1.000
_cell.angle_alpha   90.00
_cell.angle_beta   90.00
_cell.angle_gamma   90.00
#
_symmetry.space_group_name_H-M   'P 1'
#
loop_
_entity.id
_entity.type
_entity.pdbx_description
1 polymer ?
#
loop_
_entity_poly.entity_id
_entity_poly.type
_entity_poly.pdbx_seq_one_letter_code
_entity_poly.pdbx_strand_id
1 'polypeptide(L)'
;FTERNPRTASPADVGGDLQVGAFNVLNYFTTLSSVDADARGAATADQLAAQRAKIVAAITSLDEEVIALQEIENSTHFGDGTPDVALADLVAGLNAAEGSSVWAYVPTPAALVGAGAPATDVITSAIIYRTDAVTPQGASTTQVDETVWGNAREPIAQAFTPLGGGAPFIVVANHFKSKSGTGTQPADGQGFFNADRVAQANAVASFVGQLTADTGIADVVALGDFNAYAQEDPIAAFAAAGFVDVAAVKDPTEYTYTFDGEQGSLDHALATPSFASRVTGADVWDINADEWAGYEYVGAAAAAEAGTVYRASDHDPILLGLTAAATPVTIDLLGINDFHGRLEAGGAGSPLVAGAAVLAGAVDSFRAANPDSLFISAGDSIGASTFTSFIQKDSPTIAALNAMGLDVSALGNHEFDQGRADLDARVIPQAAFPYLGANVYDRATGEPAYDESYVTDVDGISVGFIGAVTAELPSLVTPAGIASLEVKPVVPEVNRVAAELSDGDPANGEADVIVLLVHEGPATGALADSTNDSVFGQIVAGVGPQVDAIFSGHTHQKLAHQIPVEGWDAGLTRPVVQSGQYGENIAHVTLTVDPTTGDVVSNSSTIVPLTIGVAPGTGLYPADPEVAAIVADAVAVANVQGAVSLGSITADLNRARQPDGTENRGGESTLSNLVADVQLAATAELGTQIAFMNPGGLRTNLTYASSTPATPTTDPDGNVTYREAATVQPFANTLVTETLTGVQVVAALEQQWQPAGAARPFLKLGVSGLTYTYDPTAAAGARITQVMVGDAPLDLAASYKVVVNSFLASGGDNFAALGQGTGKADSGRVDLQAFVDYFAANSPVSPDLKQRAVGVHVADVPATGYAAGDTVTVNLSSLLFSGGEAQGTEVTLAVGGTQVATAAIDPVPVITTDEVGRATATFTVPQGLTGETFTVDVAVPSTGTTASFVLPLAAVVVPTCTVDYSAVRLGRGFLAVVTVHNDTDAAIRGWSLTWQYTKGERAVTGIGAKVRQTGTGVTATSTV
;
A
#
# COMPACT_ATOMS: atom_id res chain seq x y z
N PHE A 1 55.32 31.58 -34.18
CA PHE A 1 55.14 30.64 -33.07
C PHE A 1 53.79 30.95 -32.46
N THR A 2 52.98 29.93 -32.20
CA THR A 2 51.76 30.07 -31.38
C THR A 2 52.16 29.58 -30.01
N GLU A 3 51.97 30.42 -29.00
CA GLU A 3 52.20 30.07 -27.60
C GLU A 3 51.25 28.92 -27.23
N ARG A 4 51.80 27.84 -26.68
CA ARG A 4 51.04 26.61 -26.36
C ARG A 4 50.74 26.45 -24.87
N ASN A 5 51.47 27.15 -24.00
CA ASN A 5 51.19 27.27 -22.58
C ASN A 5 51.39 28.75 -22.15
N PRO A 6 50.41 29.64 -22.38
CA PRO A 6 50.52 31.02 -21.96
C PRO A 6 50.30 31.14 -20.45
N ARG A 7 51.15 31.93 -19.78
CA ARG A 7 50.95 32.31 -18.37
C ARG A 7 49.54 32.85 -18.12
N THR A 8 48.83 32.27 -17.16
CA THR A 8 47.48 32.71 -16.75
C THR A 8 47.58 33.64 -15.53
N ALA A 9 46.69 34.63 -15.47
CA ALA A 9 46.70 35.63 -14.39
C ALA A 9 45.92 35.21 -13.13
N SER A 10 45.13 34.14 -13.24
CA SER A 10 44.32 33.53 -12.18
C SER A 10 44.07 32.05 -12.55
N PRO A 11 43.74 31.19 -11.57
CA PRO A 11 43.24 29.84 -11.86
C PRO A 11 41.93 29.87 -12.65
N ALA A 12 41.54 28.72 -13.19
CA ALA A 12 40.22 28.51 -13.77
C ALA A 12 39.11 28.52 -12.69
N ASP A 13 37.89 28.88 -13.10
CA ASP A 13 36.73 28.82 -12.21
C ASP A 13 36.30 27.36 -11.99
N VAL A 14 36.44 26.90 -10.75
CA VAL A 14 36.10 25.53 -10.31
C VAL A 14 34.68 25.41 -9.75
N GLY A 15 33.93 26.53 -9.67
CA GLY A 15 32.60 26.59 -9.07
C GLY A 15 32.57 26.27 -7.57
N GLY A 16 31.37 25.99 -7.06
CA GLY A 16 31.16 25.64 -5.64
C GLY A 16 30.79 26.84 -4.77
N ASP A 17 30.47 26.54 -3.51
CA ASP A 17 30.20 27.53 -2.45
C ASP A 17 31.48 27.87 -1.66
N LEU A 18 32.47 26.98 -1.73
CA LEU A 18 33.78 27.06 -1.09
C LEU A 18 34.86 26.52 -2.03
N GLN A 19 36.10 26.90 -1.77
CA GLN A 19 37.29 26.42 -2.43
C GLN A 19 38.30 25.90 -1.41
N VAL A 20 38.87 24.73 -1.72
CA VAL A 20 39.85 24.04 -0.88
C VAL A 20 41.02 23.61 -1.76
N GLY A 21 42.24 23.81 -1.30
CA GLY A 21 43.40 23.52 -2.13
C GLY A 21 44.68 23.19 -1.38
N ALA A 22 45.75 23.04 -2.15
CA ALA A 22 47.08 22.71 -1.65
C ALA A 22 48.15 23.56 -2.33
N PHE A 23 49.14 24.01 -1.56
CA PHE A 23 50.26 24.76 -2.11
C PHE A 23 51.57 24.50 -1.36
N ASN A 24 52.53 23.88 -2.03
CA ASN A 24 53.92 23.82 -1.57
C ASN A 24 54.57 25.19 -1.77
N VAL A 25 55.20 25.75 -0.74
CA VAL A 25 55.72 27.14 -0.75
C VAL A 25 57.25 27.27 -0.73
N LEU A 26 57.97 26.26 -1.23
CA LEU A 26 59.42 26.28 -1.50
C LEU A 26 60.25 26.70 -0.28
N ASN A 27 60.09 25.96 0.81
CA ASN A 27 60.76 26.16 2.10
C ASN A 27 60.59 27.61 2.62
N TYR A 28 59.37 27.97 3.01
CA TYR A 28 59.08 29.25 3.64
C TYR A 28 59.56 29.27 5.10
N PHE A 29 60.75 29.84 5.31
CA PHE A 29 61.42 29.91 6.61
C PHE A 29 61.60 31.36 7.04
N THR A 30 61.14 31.68 8.25
CA THR A 30 61.43 32.99 8.88
C THR A 30 62.82 33.05 9.47
N THR A 31 63.40 31.90 9.82
CA THR A 31 64.79 31.75 10.22
C THR A 31 65.67 31.76 8.98
N LEU A 32 66.58 32.73 8.90
CA LEU A 32 67.40 32.92 7.72
C LEU A 32 68.56 31.91 7.67
N SER A 33 68.84 31.33 6.51
CA SER A 33 69.96 30.38 6.36
C SER A 33 71.36 31.00 6.53
N SER A 34 71.46 32.34 6.54
CA SER A 34 72.69 33.05 6.96
C SER A 34 72.85 33.17 8.48
N VAL A 35 71.78 32.94 9.23
CA VAL A 35 71.75 32.99 10.70
C VAL A 35 71.88 31.58 11.28
N ASP A 36 71.13 30.62 10.72
CA ASP A 36 71.17 29.22 11.11
C ASP A 36 71.36 28.33 9.88
N ALA A 37 72.38 27.47 9.89
CA ALA A 37 72.70 26.62 8.75
C ALA A 37 71.68 25.49 8.52
N ASP A 38 70.87 25.16 9.52
CA ASP A 38 69.82 24.14 9.42
C ASP A 38 68.53 24.70 8.80
N ALA A 39 68.38 26.02 8.71
CA ALA A 39 67.26 26.67 8.02
C ALA A 39 67.36 26.46 6.50
N ARG A 40 66.23 26.14 5.87
CA ARG A 40 66.18 25.67 4.46
C ARG A 40 65.66 26.69 3.44
N GLY A 41 65.16 27.83 3.89
CA GLY A 41 64.65 28.89 3.02
C GLY A 41 65.64 30.04 2.77
N ALA A 42 65.09 31.24 2.65
CA ALA A 42 65.81 32.48 2.37
C ALA A 42 67.08 32.68 3.22
N ALA A 43 68.17 33.09 2.57
CA ALA A 43 69.42 33.40 3.26
C ALA A 43 69.43 34.79 3.87
N THR A 44 68.65 35.74 3.35
CA THR A 44 68.60 37.13 3.85
C THR A 44 67.16 37.61 4.04
N ALA A 45 66.98 38.67 4.84
CA ALA A 45 65.67 39.28 5.04
C ALA A 45 65.05 39.80 3.74
N ASP A 46 65.86 40.31 2.80
CA ASP A 46 65.38 40.77 1.49
C ASP A 46 64.86 39.60 0.65
N GLN A 47 65.51 38.44 0.72
CA GLN A 47 65.07 37.21 0.04
C GLN A 47 63.76 36.69 0.65
N LEU A 48 63.65 36.69 1.99
CA LEU A 48 62.43 36.30 2.69
C LEU A 48 61.27 37.22 2.32
N ALA A 49 61.51 38.53 2.26
CA ALA A 49 60.49 39.50 1.84
C ALA A 49 60.04 39.28 0.39
N ALA A 50 60.97 38.95 -0.52
CA ALA A 50 60.65 38.63 -1.91
C ALA A 50 59.85 37.32 -2.03
N GLN A 51 60.28 36.26 -1.35
CA GLN A 51 59.58 34.97 -1.31
C GLN A 51 58.15 35.14 -0.77
N ARG A 52 58.00 35.82 0.38
CA ARG A 52 56.70 36.11 0.99
C ARG A 52 55.79 36.87 0.04
N ALA A 53 56.30 37.90 -0.64
CA ALA A 53 55.49 38.70 -1.56
C ALA A 53 54.90 37.85 -2.70
N LYS A 54 55.67 36.87 -3.20
CA LYS A 54 55.20 35.95 -4.24
C LYS A 54 54.15 34.98 -3.71
N ILE A 55 54.41 34.33 -2.58
CA ILE A 55 53.48 33.37 -1.96
C ILE A 55 52.17 34.06 -1.60
N VAL A 56 52.24 35.25 -0.98
CA VAL A 56 51.06 36.07 -0.65
C VAL A 56 50.29 36.43 -1.91
N ALA A 57 50.97 36.85 -2.99
CA ALA A 57 50.30 37.15 -4.25
C ALA A 57 49.60 35.91 -4.84
N ALA A 58 50.27 34.74 -4.84
CA ALA A 58 49.71 33.50 -5.34
C ALA A 58 48.47 33.05 -4.53
N ILE A 59 48.57 33.00 -3.20
CA ILE A 59 47.44 32.63 -2.32
C ILE A 59 46.28 33.61 -2.47
N THR A 60 46.54 34.91 -2.55
CA THR A 60 45.48 35.92 -2.75
C THR A 60 44.80 35.76 -4.11
N SER A 61 45.52 35.30 -5.14
CA SER A 61 44.96 35.07 -6.48
C SER A 61 44.27 33.72 -6.63
N LEU A 62 44.61 32.73 -5.81
CA LEU A 62 43.87 31.46 -5.72
C LEU A 62 42.46 31.68 -5.17
N ASP A 63 42.30 32.65 -4.25
CA ASP A 63 41.04 32.99 -3.57
C ASP A 63 40.42 31.82 -2.77
N GLU A 64 41.23 30.83 -2.40
CA GLU A 64 40.80 29.66 -1.63
C GLU A 64 40.41 30.01 -0.18
N GLU A 65 39.37 29.37 0.34
CA GLU A 65 38.97 29.52 1.74
C GLU A 65 39.76 28.62 2.70
N VAL A 66 40.28 27.48 2.25
CA VAL A 66 41.11 26.56 3.08
C VAL A 66 42.26 26.00 2.25
N ILE A 67 43.50 26.21 2.70
CA ILE A 67 44.72 25.81 1.97
C ILE A 67 45.62 24.94 2.84
N ALA A 68 45.93 23.74 2.35
CA ALA A 68 46.99 22.89 2.89
C ALA A 68 48.36 23.34 2.36
N LEU A 69 49.24 23.79 3.24
CA LEU A 69 50.58 24.24 2.89
C LEU A 69 51.62 23.16 3.15
N GLN A 70 52.60 23.06 2.25
CA GLN A 70 53.79 22.24 2.42
C GLN A 70 55.04 23.11 2.42
N GLU A 71 56.11 22.61 3.03
CA GLU A 71 57.39 23.31 3.15
C GLU A 71 57.36 24.58 4.02
N ILE A 72 56.61 24.54 5.13
CA ILE A 72 56.65 25.58 6.16
C ILE A 72 57.77 25.24 7.16
N GLU A 73 58.47 26.26 7.66
CA GLU A 73 59.40 26.08 8.78
C GLU A 73 58.68 25.51 10.01
N ASN A 74 59.20 24.41 10.53
CA ASN A 74 58.82 23.92 11.83
C ASN A 74 59.50 24.74 12.92
N SER A 75 58.83 25.81 13.36
CA SER A 75 59.39 26.82 14.27
C SER A 75 59.81 26.26 15.64
N THR A 76 59.40 25.03 16.02
CA THR A 76 59.85 24.40 17.27
C THR A 76 61.35 24.10 17.28
N HIS A 77 61.99 24.02 16.11
CA HIS A 77 63.43 23.78 15.96
C HIS A 77 64.27 25.05 16.01
N PHE A 78 63.63 26.22 15.93
CA PHE A 78 64.33 27.50 15.79
C PHE A 78 63.95 28.48 16.92
N GLY A 79 64.76 29.52 17.09
CA GLY A 79 64.51 30.57 18.08
C GLY A 79 64.39 30.05 19.53
N ASP A 80 63.28 30.36 20.20
CA ASP A 80 62.97 29.87 21.54
C ASP A 80 62.05 28.64 21.54
N GLY A 81 61.80 28.05 20.37
CA GLY A 81 60.93 26.90 20.18
C GLY A 81 59.43 27.22 20.18
N THR A 82 59.05 28.50 20.07
CA THR A 82 57.66 28.89 19.88
C THR A 82 57.13 28.29 18.55
N PRO A 83 56.05 27.49 18.57
CA PRO A 83 55.49 26.91 17.34
C PRO A 83 54.85 27.98 16.45
N ASP A 84 54.64 27.64 15.18
CA ASP A 84 53.86 28.42 14.20
C ASP A 84 54.38 29.84 13.88
N VAL A 85 55.63 30.20 14.23
CA VAL A 85 56.17 31.56 14.00
C VAL A 85 56.19 31.90 12.51
N ALA A 86 56.65 30.99 11.66
CA ALA A 86 56.69 31.21 10.20
C ALA A 86 55.28 31.28 9.60
N LEU A 87 54.36 30.43 10.08
CA LEU A 87 52.98 30.41 9.64
C LEU A 87 52.23 31.69 10.03
N ALA A 88 52.42 32.16 11.26
CA ALA A 88 51.87 33.42 11.75
C ALA A 88 52.39 34.63 10.96
N ASP A 89 53.68 34.61 10.57
CA ASP A 89 54.29 35.64 9.74
C ASP A 89 53.72 35.66 8.30
N LEU A 90 53.47 34.49 7.70
CA LEU A 90 52.80 34.38 6.41
C LEU A 90 51.36 34.89 6.47
N VAL A 91 50.59 34.46 7.46
CA VAL A 91 49.20 34.91 7.68
C VAL A 91 49.12 36.41 7.97
N ALA A 92 50.10 36.97 8.67
CA ALA A 92 50.20 38.42 8.83
C ALA A 92 50.43 39.14 7.49
N GLY A 93 51.23 38.54 6.60
CA GLY A 93 51.44 39.00 5.22
C GLY A 93 50.15 38.98 4.40
N LEU A 94 49.38 37.88 4.46
CA LEU A 94 48.09 37.73 3.79
C LEU A 94 47.08 38.77 4.28
N ASN A 95 46.90 38.90 5.59
CA ASN A 95 46.01 39.92 6.18
C ASN A 95 46.44 41.35 5.86
N ALA A 96 47.74 41.61 5.72
CA ALA A 96 48.25 42.92 5.31
C ALA A 96 47.94 43.22 3.84
N ALA A 97 48.01 42.22 2.95
CA ALA A 97 47.63 42.35 1.54
C ALA A 97 46.11 42.55 1.38
N GLU A 98 45.32 41.82 2.16
CA GLU A 98 43.85 41.92 2.19
C GLU A 98 43.35 43.24 2.78
N GLY A 99 44.11 43.82 3.73
CA GLY A 99 43.72 45.01 4.47
C GLY A 99 42.69 44.73 5.58
N SER A 100 42.43 43.46 5.89
CA SER A 100 41.55 43.00 6.96
C SER A 100 42.09 41.72 7.60
N SER A 101 41.65 41.40 8.82
CA SER A 101 42.09 40.21 9.56
C SER A 101 41.15 39.03 9.32
N VAL A 102 41.11 38.53 8.08
CA VAL A 102 40.25 37.40 7.66
C VAL A 102 41.00 36.08 7.54
N TRP A 103 42.32 36.10 7.32
CA TRP A 103 43.15 34.91 7.30
C TRP A 103 43.56 34.50 8.71
N ALA A 104 43.43 33.20 8.99
CA ALA A 104 43.92 32.53 10.18
C ALA A 104 44.66 31.25 9.80
N TYR A 105 45.31 30.62 10.78
CA TYR A 105 45.96 29.34 10.62
C TYR A 105 45.48 28.34 11.66
N VAL A 106 45.56 27.06 11.31
CA VAL A 106 45.36 25.94 12.22
C VAL A 106 46.61 25.80 13.08
N PRO A 107 46.51 25.90 14.42
CA PRO A 107 47.67 25.73 15.29
C PRO A 107 48.30 24.35 15.14
N THR A 108 49.61 24.25 15.29
CA THR A 108 50.31 22.95 15.32
C THR A 108 49.66 22.04 16.38
N PRO A 109 49.31 20.78 16.04
CA PRO A 109 48.69 19.84 16.96
C PRO A 109 49.46 19.70 18.27
N ALA A 110 48.74 19.65 19.40
CA ALA A 110 49.34 19.58 20.74
C ALA A 110 50.29 18.38 20.91
N ALA A 111 50.10 17.30 20.15
CA ALA A 111 50.95 16.11 20.15
C ALA A 111 52.36 16.34 19.58
N LEU A 112 52.56 17.40 18.79
CA LEU A 112 53.85 17.74 18.17
C LEU A 112 54.61 18.84 18.92
N VAL A 113 54.04 19.38 20.01
CA VAL A 113 54.62 20.49 20.77
C VAL A 113 54.84 20.13 22.23
N GLY A 114 55.96 20.60 22.79
CA GLY A 114 56.25 20.48 24.22
C GLY A 114 56.99 19.21 24.64
N ALA A 115 57.07 18.99 25.96
CA ALA A 115 57.88 17.93 26.54
C ALA A 115 57.27 16.55 26.26
N GLY A 116 57.94 15.76 25.43
CA GLY A 116 57.50 14.42 25.03
C GLY A 116 56.98 14.31 23.60
N ALA A 117 56.98 15.43 22.84
CA ALA A 117 56.76 15.39 21.40
C ALA A 117 57.84 14.55 20.69
N PRO A 118 57.50 13.89 19.56
CA PRO A 118 58.47 13.15 18.76
C PRO A 118 59.54 14.08 18.15
N ALA A 119 60.61 13.46 17.62
CA ALA A 119 61.63 14.20 16.90
C ALA A 119 61.16 14.45 15.46
N THR A 120 60.65 15.66 15.22
CA THR A 120 60.07 16.06 13.93
C THR A 120 61.12 16.65 12.97
N ASP A 121 60.80 16.71 11.68
CA ASP A 121 61.63 17.39 10.67
C ASP A 121 61.63 18.92 10.88
N VAL A 122 62.65 19.61 10.38
CA VAL A 122 62.73 21.09 10.42
C VAL A 122 61.71 21.76 9.49
N ILE A 123 61.09 20.98 8.61
CA ILE A 123 59.99 21.35 7.73
C ILE A 123 58.70 20.71 8.28
N THR A 124 57.57 21.40 8.20
CA THR A 124 56.25 20.89 8.55
C THR A 124 55.21 21.24 7.47
N SER A 125 54.08 20.55 7.51
CA SER A 125 52.86 20.93 6.78
C SER A 125 52.05 21.90 7.64
N ALA A 126 51.15 22.67 7.04
CA ALA A 126 50.27 23.58 7.75
C ALA A 126 48.91 23.69 7.05
N ILE A 127 47.93 24.29 7.73
CA ILE A 127 46.65 24.66 7.12
C ILE A 127 46.37 26.12 7.45
N ILE A 128 46.07 26.93 6.43
CA ILE A 128 45.52 28.28 6.58
C ILE A 128 44.07 28.31 6.10
N TYR A 129 43.29 29.24 6.64
CA TYR A 129 41.88 29.35 6.28
C TYR A 129 41.36 30.77 6.44
N ARG A 130 40.25 31.03 5.76
CA ARG A 130 39.47 32.26 5.85
C ARG A 130 38.39 32.16 6.92
N THR A 131 38.49 33.04 7.91
CA THR A 131 37.56 33.12 9.07
C THR A 131 36.19 33.68 8.70
N ASP A 132 36.04 34.27 7.52
CA ASP A 132 34.77 34.74 6.96
C ASP A 132 34.07 33.68 6.10
N ALA A 133 34.68 32.50 5.92
CA ALA A 133 34.09 31.38 5.17
C ALA A 133 33.88 30.10 5.97
N VAL A 134 34.81 29.74 6.85
CA VAL A 134 34.74 28.50 7.64
C VAL A 134 35.11 28.72 9.09
N THR A 135 34.61 27.84 9.97
CA THR A 135 35.00 27.77 11.37
C THR A 135 35.64 26.41 11.67
N PRO A 136 36.83 26.35 12.29
CA PRO A 136 37.41 25.08 12.74
C PRO A 136 36.55 24.40 13.82
N GLN A 137 36.36 23.09 13.72
CA GLN A 137 35.69 22.27 14.71
C GLN A 137 36.71 21.47 15.52
N GLY A 138 36.78 21.75 16.82
CA GLY A 138 37.73 21.08 17.72
C GLY A 138 39.19 21.51 17.52
N ALA A 139 40.11 20.80 18.18
CA ALA A 139 41.54 21.01 18.03
C ALA A 139 42.09 20.22 16.84
N SER A 140 43.18 20.70 16.23
CA SER A 140 43.89 19.99 15.18
C SER A 140 44.50 18.68 15.69
N THR A 141 44.59 17.70 14.80
CA THR A 141 45.03 16.34 15.10
C THR A 141 46.12 15.88 14.13
N THR A 142 46.83 14.81 14.47
CA THR A 142 47.98 14.30 13.72
C THR A 142 48.26 12.83 14.03
N GLN A 143 49.22 12.24 13.32
CA GLN A 143 49.80 10.92 13.59
C GLN A 143 51.22 11.07 14.14
N VAL A 144 51.53 10.31 15.19
CA VAL A 144 52.85 10.37 15.88
C VAL A 144 53.55 9.00 15.92
N ASP A 145 53.16 8.08 15.04
CA ASP A 145 53.85 6.80 14.90
C ASP A 145 55.19 6.98 14.19
N GLU A 146 56.24 7.18 14.98
CA GLU A 146 57.61 7.35 14.51
C GLU A 146 58.19 6.13 13.77
N THR A 147 57.51 4.98 13.77
CA THR A 147 57.90 3.87 12.88
C THR A 147 57.57 4.14 11.42
N VAL A 148 56.66 5.09 11.15
CA VAL A 148 56.25 5.54 9.81
C VAL A 148 56.78 6.95 9.52
N TRP A 149 56.69 7.85 10.50
CA TRP A 149 56.93 9.30 10.30
C TRP A 149 58.34 9.77 10.64
N GLY A 150 59.18 8.94 11.29
CA GLY A 150 60.52 9.35 11.74
C GLY A 150 61.53 9.73 10.64
N ASN A 151 61.13 9.70 9.36
CA ASN A 151 61.91 10.22 8.23
C ASN A 151 61.14 11.20 7.32
N ALA A 152 59.92 11.58 7.71
CA ALA A 152 59.01 12.45 6.96
C ALA A 152 58.34 13.46 7.89
N ARG A 153 57.29 14.14 7.41
CA ARG A 153 56.58 15.19 8.14
C ARG A 153 55.21 14.65 8.52
N GLU A 154 54.84 14.79 9.78
CA GLU A 154 53.56 14.31 10.29
C GLU A 154 52.39 15.06 9.63
N PRO A 155 51.29 14.37 9.28
CA PRO A 155 50.15 14.99 8.64
C PRO A 155 49.38 15.82 9.67
N ILE A 156 48.82 16.96 9.26
CA ILE A 156 47.99 17.80 10.11
C ILE A 156 46.55 17.77 9.61
N ALA A 157 45.61 17.42 10.48
CA ALA A 157 44.19 17.35 10.15
C ALA A 157 43.36 18.38 10.94
N GLN A 158 42.41 19.02 10.26
CA GLN A 158 41.44 19.94 10.87
C GLN A 158 40.07 19.76 10.22
N ALA A 159 39.05 19.63 11.07
CA ALA A 159 37.65 19.68 10.67
C ALA A 159 37.17 21.14 10.56
N PHE A 160 36.36 21.45 9.55
CA PHE A 160 35.79 22.77 9.28
C PHE A 160 34.28 22.69 9.07
N THR A 161 33.58 23.72 9.54
CA THR A 161 32.15 23.95 9.25
C THR A 161 32.01 25.19 8.36
N PRO A 162 31.33 25.10 7.20
CA PRO A 162 30.98 26.25 6.37
C PRO A 162 30.14 27.29 7.12
N LEU A 163 30.48 28.59 7.03
CA LEU A 163 29.70 29.67 7.64
C LEU A 163 28.40 29.99 6.89
N GLY A 164 28.33 29.67 5.58
CA GLY A 164 27.13 29.82 4.76
C GLY A 164 26.03 28.78 5.03
N GLY A 165 26.26 27.85 5.97
CA GLY A 165 25.47 26.62 6.12
C GLY A 165 26.02 25.49 5.24
N GLY A 166 25.69 24.24 5.58
CA GLY A 166 26.17 23.05 4.87
C GLY A 166 26.91 22.05 5.76
N ALA A 167 27.36 20.95 5.16
CA ALA A 167 27.99 19.84 5.87
C ALA A 167 29.47 20.11 6.17
N PRO A 168 29.94 19.76 7.39
CA PRO A 168 31.35 19.89 7.76
C PRO A 168 32.23 18.96 6.93
N PHE A 169 33.52 19.28 6.85
CA PHE A 169 34.51 18.47 6.14
C PHE A 169 35.88 18.53 6.83
N ILE A 170 36.75 17.58 6.53
CA ILE A 170 38.11 17.50 7.11
C ILE A 170 39.15 17.66 6.00
N VAL A 171 40.14 18.52 6.25
CA VAL A 171 41.35 18.64 5.45
C VAL A 171 42.51 18.01 6.19
N VAL A 172 43.25 17.13 5.51
CA VAL A 172 44.51 16.53 6.00
C VAL A 172 45.65 17.02 5.12
N ALA A 173 46.51 17.88 5.65
CA ALA A 173 47.71 18.36 4.96
C ALA A 173 48.85 17.33 5.06
N ASN A 174 49.44 16.98 3.92
CA ASN A 174 50.48 15.94 3.81
C ASN A 174 51.73 16.47 3.11
N HIS A 175 52.90 15.98 3.54
CA HIS A 175 54.17 16.15 2.84
C HIS A 175 55.06 14.91 3.04
N PHE A 176 55.00 13.98 2.09
CA PHE A 176 55.61 12.65 2.22
C PHE A 176 57.13 12.68 2.08
N LYS A 177 57.76 11.53 2.33
CA LYS A 177 59.20 11.37 2.14
C LYS A 177 59.60 11.60 0.68
N SER A 178 60.57 12.49 0.46
CA SER A 178 61.15 12.74 -0.88
C SER A 178 61.63 11.48 -1.59
N LYS A 179 61.51 11.46 -2.93
CA LYS A 179 62.01 10.39 -3.80
C LYS A 179 63.54 10.24 -3.78
N SER A 180 64.26 11.32 -3.50
CA SER A 180 65.73 11.36 -3.52
C SER A 180 66.34 10.78 -2.25
N GLY A 181 67.43 10.03 -2.42
CA GLY A 181 68.09 9.36 -1.30
C GLY A 181 69.33 8.57 -1.71
N THR A 182 69.81 7.76 -0.77
CA THR A 182 70.92 6.83 -0.99
C THR A 182 70.46 5.42 -0.61
N GLY A 183 70.52 4.46 -1.53
CA GLY A 183 70.03 3.10 -1.26
C GLY A 183 69.81 2.27 -2.53
N THR A 184 68.99 1.22 -2.43
CA THR A 184 68.52 0.46 -3.59
C THR A 184 67.15 0.99 -4.00
N GLN A 185 67.00 1.41 -5.25
CA GLN A 185 65.73 1.83 -5.82
C GLN A 185 64.91 0.61 -6.30
N PRO A 186 63.57 0.65 -6.24
CA PRO A 186 62.70 -0.30 -6.93
C PRO A 186 63.02 -0.40 -8.43
N ALA A 187 62.79 -1.59 -9.01
CA ALA A 187 63.17 -1.89 -10.40
C ALA A 187 62.38 -1.09 -11.46
N ASP A 188 61.22 -0.59 -11.08
CA ASP A 188 60.32 0.26 -11.86
C ASP A 188 60.59 1.76 -11.68
N GLY A 189 61.58 2.14 -10.86
CA GLY A 189 62.10 3.51 -10.82
C GLY A 189 61.37 4.47 -9.87
N GLN A 190 60.48 4.00 -8.99
CA GLN A 190 59.64 4.88 -8.18
C GLN A 190 60.40 5.73 -7.12
N GLY A 191 61.68 5.48 -6.85
CA GLY A 191 62.52 6.26 -5.93
C GLY A 191 62.98 5.48 -4.70
N PHE A 192 63.97 6.01 -3.95
CA PHE A 192 64.65 5.25 -2.89
C PHE A 192 63.76 4.90 -1.70
N PHE A 193 62.79 5.77 -1.39
CA PHE A 193 61.95 5.67 -0.20
C PHE A 193 60.50 5.28 -0.56
N ASN A 194 60.32 4.51 -1.64
CA ASN A 194 58.98 4.08 -2.05
C ASN A 194 58.23 3.28 -0.98
N ALA A 195 58.92 2.35 -0.31
CA ALA A 195 58.32 1.56 0.76
C ALA A 195 57.84 2.43 1.94
N ASP A 196 58.61 3.47 2.29
CA ASP A 196 58.23 4.40 3.36
C ASP A 196 57.02 5.25 2.94
N ARG A 197 56.99 5.76 1.69
CA ARG A 197 55.82 6.48 1.16
C ARG A 197 54.56 5.61 1.10
N VAL A 198 54.68 4.30 0.80
CA VAL A 198 53.56 3.37 0.87
C VAL A 198 53.09 3.16 2.32
N ALA A 199 54.01 3.07 3.28
CA ALA A 199 53.66 3.01 4.70
C ALA A 199 52.93 4.28 5.15
N GLN A 200 53.39 5.46 4.70
CA GLN A 200 52.77 6.76 4.94
C GLN A 200 51.37 6.84 4.33
N ALA A 201 51.18 6.39 3.09
CA ALA A 201 49.86 6.34 2.44
C ALA A 201 48.85 5.50 3.24
N ASN A 202 49.26 4.29 3.65
CA ASN A 202 48.41 3.42 4.47
C ASN A 202 48.10 4.03 5.87
N ALA A 203 49.08 4.72 6.46
CA ALA A 203 48.89 5.40 7.74
C ALA A 203 47.90 6.56 7.62
N VAL A 204 47.96 7.36 6.55
CA VAL A 204 47.00 8.44 6.30
C VAL A 204 45.60 7.87 6.00
N ALA A 205 45.48 6.83 5.16
CA ALA A 205 44.18 6.19 4.92
C ALA A 205 43.54 5.65 6.21
N SER A 206 44.35 5.02 7.08
CA SER A 206 43.89 4.57 8.41
C SER A 206 43.53 5.75 9.32
N PHE A 207 44.30 6.84 9.25
CA PHE A 207 44.04 8.06 10.02
C PHE A 207 42.71 8.71 9.63
N VAL A 208 42.39 8.78 8.34
CA VAL A 208 41.09 9.25 7.85
C VAL A 208 39.95 8.42 8.42
N GLY A 209 40.07 7.09 8.41
CA GLY A 209 39.06 6.21 9.03
C GLY A 209 38.87 6.48 10.53
N GLN A 210 39.95 6.78 11.25
CA GLN A 210 39.88 7.16 12.66
C GLN A 210 39.20 8.53 12.85
N LEU A 211 39.54 9.53 12.02
CA LEU A 211 38.94 10.86 12.07
C LEU A 211 37.43 10.80 11.84
N THR A 212 36.99 10.03 10.85
CA THR A 212 35.55 9.84 10.58
C THR A 212 34.84 9.17 11.75
N ALA A 213 35.46 8.15 12.38
CA ALA A 213 34.87 7.49 13.55
C ALA A 213 34.79 8.42 14.78
N ASP A 214 35.80 9.27 15.00
CA ASP A 214 35.86 10.16 16.17
C ASP A 214 34.96 11.40 16.03
N THR A 215 34.74 11.88 14.81
CA THR A 215 34.02 13.13 14.55
C THR A 215 32.63 12.95 13.96
N GLY A 216 32.34 11.79 13.36
CA GLY A 216 31.15 11.56 12.54
C GLY A 216 31.21 12.21 11.15
N ILE A 217 32.33 12.82 10.76
CA ILE A 217 32.48 13.52 9.48
C ILE A 217 33.08 12.56 8.44
N ALA A 218 32.26 12.13 7.48
CA ALA A 218 32.70 11.27 6.38
C ALA A 218 33.47 12.02 5.28
N ASP A 219 33.19 13.31 5.11
CA ASP A 219 33.78 14.15 4.06
C ASP A 219 35.21 14.56 4.40
N VAL A 220 36.17 13.75 3.96
CA VAL A 220 37.61 13.98 4.19
C VAL A 220 38.39 14.05 2.89
N VAL A 221 39.33 15.00 2.81
CA VAL A 221 40.32 15.13 1.72
C VAL A 221 41.74 15.21 2.27
N ALA A 222 42.63 14.38 1.73
CA ALA A 222 44.06 14.42 1.97
C ALA A 222 44.76 15.17 0.83
N LEU A 223 45.38 16.30 1.17
CA LEU A 223 45.91 17.30 0.24
C LEU A 223 47.41 17.52 0.44
N GLY A 224 48.12 17.78 -0.64
CA GLY A 224 49.53 18.19 -0.62
C GLY A 224 50.47 17.31 -1.43
N ASP A 225 51.76 17.42 -1.14
CA ASP A 225 52.85 16.72 -1.82
C ASP A 225 53.04 15.30 -1.27
N PHE A 226 52.55 14.30 -2.01
CA PHE A 226 52.74 12.88 -1.68
C PHE A 226 54.08 12.34 -2.19
N ASN A 227 54.87 13.18 -2.87
CA ASN A 227 56.14 12.86 -3.48
C ASN A 227 56.04 11.64 -4.39
N ALA A 228 54.88 11.32 -4.96
CA ALA A 228 54.63 10.14 -5.76
C ALA A 228 53.82 10.50 -7.01
N TYR A 229 54.10 9.89 -8.15
CA TYR A 229 53.28 10.12 -9.36
C TYR A 229 51.96 9.36 -9.28
N ALA A 230 50.95 9.78 -10.04
CA ALA A 230 49.58 9.24 -9.98
C ALA A 230 49.44 7.71 -10.15
N GLN A 231 50.41 7.04 -10.79
CA GLN A 231 50.42 5.58 -10.98
C GLN A 231 51.43 4.84 -10.08
N GLU A 232 52.08 5.55 -9.15
CA GLU A 232 53.00 4.96 -8.19
C GLU A 232 52.27 4.28 -7.03
N ASP A 233 52.98 3.36 -6.36
CA ASP A 233 52.45 2.50 -5.30
C ASP A 233 51.75 3.28 -4.17
N PRO A 234 52.24 4.46 -3.71
CA PRO A 234 51.55 5.23 -2.67
C PRO A 234 50.15 5.68 -3.07
N ILE A 235 49.96 6.12 -4.31
CA ILE A 235 48.64 6.55 -4.82
C ILE A 235 47.74 5.33 -5.05
N ALA A 236 48.32 4.22 -5.53
CA ALA A 236 47.60 2.95 -5.65
C ALA A 236 47.09 2.43 -4.29
N ALA A 237 47.82 2.67 -3.19
CA ALA A 237 47.39 2.31 -1.83
C ALA A 237 46.12 3.09 -1.41
N PHE A 238 46.04 4.38 -1.72
CA PHE A 238 44.84 5.18 -1.48
C PHE A 238 43.65 4.70 -2.33
N ALA A 239 43.88 4.41 -3.61
CA ALA A 239 42.85 3.86 -4.48
C ALA A 239 42.32 2.49 -3.97
N ALA A 240 43.21 1.63 -3.45
CA ALA A 240 42.84 0.37 -2.82
C ALA A 240 42.04 0.56 -1.52
N ALA A 241 42.22 1.69 -0.84
CA ALA A 241 41.44 2.11 0.32
C ALA A 241 40.14 2.86 -0.05
N GLY A 242 39.81 2.98 -1.34
CA GLY A 242 38.56 3.58 -1.83
C GLY A 242 38.61 5.10 -2.06
N PHE A 243 39.79 5.72 -1.97
CA PHE A 243 39.93 7.15 -2.22
C PHE A 243 39.91 7.46 -3.73
N VAL A 244 39.46 8.67 -4.06
CA VAL A 244 39.42 9.22 -5.41
C VAL A 244 40.40 10.38 -5.49
N ASP A 245 41.31 10.36 -6.46
CA ASP A 245 42.15 11.52 -6.79
C ASP A 245 41.34 12.50 -7.63
N VAL A 246 40.72 13.48 -6.97
CA VAL A 246 39.73 14.36 -7.62
C VAL A 246 40.37 15.31 -8.63
N ALA A 247 41.62 15.73 -8.41
CA ALA A 247 42.36 16.57 -9.34
C ALA A 247 42.62 15.82 -10.65
N ALA A 248 43.17 14.59 -10.56
CA ALA A 248 43.48 13.78 -11.73
C ALA A 248 42.23 13.32 -12.52
N VAL A 249 41.08 13.19 -11.85
CA VAL A 249 39.81 12.83 -12.51
C VAL A 249 39.21 14.01 -13.29
N LYS A 250 39.31 15.22 -12.74
CA LYS A 250 38.66 16.41 -13.30
C LYS A 250 39.53 17.10 -14.36
N ASP A 251 40.86 17.09 -14.18
CA ASP A 251 41.83 17.48 -15.20
C ASP A 251 42.97 16.47 -15.34
N PRO A 252 42.79 15.43 -16.18
CA PRO A 252 43.81 14.40 -16.37
C PRO A 252 45.00 14.87 -17.23
N THR A 253 44.99 16.10 -17.74
CA THR A 253 46.04 16.63 -18.62
C THR A 253 47.06 17.51 -17.90
N GLU A 254 46.70 18.01 -16.72
CA GLU A 254 47.56 18.88 -15.92
C GLU A 254 48.52 18.10 -15.01
N TYR A 255 49.59 18.78 -14.60
CA TYR A 255 50.66 18.23 -13.78
C TYR A 255 51.13 19.29 -12.79
N THR A 256 51.60 18.87 -11.62
CA THR A 256 52.00 19.82 -10.58
C THR A 256 53.51 20.02 -10.49
N TYR A 257 54.30 19.21 -11.20
CA TYR A 257 55.76 19.18 -11.04
C TYR A 257 56.50 18.79 -12.32
N THR A 258 57.72 19.32 -12.49
CA THR A 258 58.66 18.90 -13.54
C THR A 258 60.00 18.47 -12.96
N PHE A 259 60.50 17.31 -13.38
CA PHE A 259 61.80 16.78 -12.94
C PHE A 259 62.62 16.28 -14.13
N ASP A 260 63.82 16.81 -14.32
CA ASP A 260 64.71 16.46 -15.45
C ASP A 260 64.05 16.49 -16.85
N GLY A 261 62.98 17.29 -17.00
CA GLY A 261 62.22 17.45 -18.23
C GLY A 261 61.03 16.48 -18.39
N GLU A 262 60.74 15.65 -17.39
CA GLU A 262 59.50 14.85 -17.30
C GLU A 262 58.43 15.62 -16.50
N GLN A 263 57.19 15.56 -16.98
CA GLN A 263 56.02 16.22 -16.38
C GLN A 263 55.14 15.18 -15.67
N GLY A 264 54.69 15.51 -14.46
CA GLY A 264 53.71 14.70 -13.73
C GLY A 264 53.35 15.32 -12.38
N SER A 265 52.26 14.87 -11.77
CA SER A 265 51.83 15.39 -10.46
C SER A 265 52.49 14.65 -9.31
N LEU A 266 53.07 15.39 -8.37
CA LEU A 266 53.45 14.88 -7.05
C LEU A 266 52.48 15.33 -5.97
N ASP A 267 51.72 16.38 -6.25
CA ASP A 267 50.68 16.91 -5.39
C ASP A 267 49.35 16.29 -5.82
N HIS A 268 48.56 15.87 -4.82
CA HIS A 268 47.30 15.18 -5.06
C HIS A 268 46.20 15.69 -4.14
N ALA A 269 44.97 15.47 -4.58
CA ALA A 269 43.76 15.65 -3.79
C ALA A 269 43.04 14.32 -3.65
N LEU A 270 43.42 13.55 -2.62
CA LEU A 270 42.91 12.21 -2.38
C LEU A 270 41.72 12.30 -1.44
N ALA A 271 40.52 12.18 -1.98
CA ALA A 271 39.25 12.37 -1.28
C ALA A 271 38.54 11.04 -0.99
N THR A 272 37.83 11.00 0.13
CA THR A 272 36.77 10.01 0.37
C THR A 272 35.67 10.13 -0.71
N PRO A 273 34.93 9.04 -1.04
CA PRO A 273 33.87 9.11 -2.06
C PRO A 273 32.81 10.18 -1.79
N SER A 274 32.44 10.39 -0.53
CA SER A 274 31.46 11.40 -0.13
C SER A 274 31.98 12.83 -0.38
N PHE A 275 33.24 13.13 -0.01
CA PHE A 275 33.85 14.44 -0.31
C PHE A 275 33.98 14.64 -1.82
N ALA A 276 34.41 13.62 -2.57
CA ALA A 276 34.55 13.68 -4.02
C ALA A 276 33.22 13.99 -4.73
N SER A 277 32.09 13.56 -4.18
CA SER A 277 30.75 13.86 -4.72
C SER A 277 30.36 15.33 -4.62
N ARG A 278 30.95 16.06 -3.66
CA ARG A 278 30.73 17.50 -3.43
C ARG A 278 31.64 18.39 -4.27
N VAL A 279 32.63 17.82 -4.97
CA VAL A 279 33.59 18.58 -5.78
C VAL A 279 33.00 18.99 -7.12
N THR A 280 32.79 20.30 -7.31
CA THR A 280 32.21 20.88 -8.52
C THR A 280 33.21 20.95 -9.67
N GLY A 281 34.48 21.20 -9.38
CA GLY A 281 35.57 21.33 -10.34
C GLY A 281 36.94 21.28 -9.66
N ALA A 282 38.00 21.18 -10.46
CA ALA A 282 39.39 21.28 -10.00
C ALA A 282 40.26 21.96 -11.07
N ASP A 283 41.34 22.59 -10.64
CA ASP A 283 42.35 23.26 -11.50
C ASP A 283 43.74 23.07 -10.87
N VAL A 284 44.77 22.86 -11.69
CA VAL A 284 46.18 22.98 -11.30
C VAL A 284 46.71 24.25 -11.94
N TRP A 285 46.98 25.28 -11.12
CA TRP A 285 47.32 26.57 -11.66
C TRP A 285 48.81 26.62 -12.06
N ASP A 286 49.10 26.45 -13.35
CA ASP A 286 50.45 26.46 -13.94
C ASP A 286 51.20 27.81 -13.78
N ILE A 287 51.77 28.04 -12.59
CA ILE A 287 52.54 29.25 -12.26
C ILE A 287 53.97 28.94 -11.79
N ASN A 288 54.36 27.69 -11.61
CA ASN A 288 55.57 27.27 -10.90
C ASN A 288 56.37 26.17 -11.62
N ALA A 289 55.77 25.02 -11.96
CA ALA A 289 56.57 23.85 -12.36
C ALA A 289 57.28 24.04 -13.71
N ASP A 290 56.66 24.78 -14.62
CA ASP A 290 57.24 25.14 -15.93
C ASP A 290 58.17 26.36 -15.88
N GLU A 291 58.13 27.12 -14.78
CA GLU A 291 58.89 28.36 -14.65
C GLU A 291 60.37 28.11 -14.38
N TRP A 292 61.22 28.98 -14.93
CA TRP A 292 62.66 28.86 -14.72
C TRP A 292 63.02 29.15 -13.25
N ALA A 293 63.76 28.24 -12.60
CA ALA A 293 64.24 28.39 -11.22
C ALA A 293 65.00 29.71 -10.93
N GLY A 294 65.58 30.36 -11.95
CA GLY A 294 66.17 31.69 -11.79
C GLY A 294 65.18 32.80 -11.41
N TYR A 295 63.88 32.56 -11.59
CA TYR A 295 62.79 33.47 -11.25
C TYR A 295 62.24 33.30 -9.83
N GLU A 296 62.83 32.48 -8.96
CA GLU A 296 62.39 32.32 -7.57
C GLU A 296 62.53 33.63 -6.76
N TYR A 297 63.35 33.64 -5.71
CA TYR A 297 63.59 34.82 -4.86
C TYR A 297 65.07 35.16 -4.69
N VAL A 298 65.95 34.53 -5.48
CA VAL A 298 67.41 34.70 -5.40
C VAL A 298 67.99 35.24 -6.72
N GLY A 299 68.74 36.34 -6.63
CA GLY A 299 69.52 36.87 -7.76
C GLY A 299 68.78 37.88 -8.64
N ALA A 300 69.43 38.29 -9.74
CA ALA A 300 68.94 39.40 -10.57
C ALA A 300 67.72 39.06 -11.43
N ALA A 301 67.54 37.79 -11.80
CA ALA A 301 66.37 37.33 -12.56
C ALA A 301 65.10 37.34 -11.69
N ALA A 302 65.19 36.87 -10.44
CA ALA A 302 64.10 36.97 -9.45
C ALA A 302 63.61 38.41 -9.24
N ALA A 303 64.50 39.41 -9.27
CA ALA A 303 64.12 40.82 -9.13
C ALA A 303 63.22 41.33 -10.27
N ALA A 304 63.26 40.71 -11.46
CA ALA A 304 62.39 41.06 -12.58
C ALA A 304 60.95 40.52 -12.41
N GLU A 305 60.79 39.49 -11.59
CA GLU A 305 59.52 38.83 -11.25
C GLU A 305 59.12 39.12 -9.79
N ALA A 306 59.70 40.16 -9.17
CA ALA A 306 59.42 40.47 -7.77
C ALA A 306 57.94 40.88 -7.59
N GLY A 307 57.24 40.17 -6.71
CA GLY A 307 55.82 40.40 -6.44
C GLY A 307 54.86 39.86 -7.49
N THR A 308 55.32 39.05 -8.45
CA THR A 308 54.45 38.26 -9.34
C THR A 308 54.15 36.90 -8.70
N VAL A 309 53.15 36.19 -9.21
CA VAL A 309 52.77 34.84 -8.74
C VAL A 309 53.70 33.75 -9.28
N TYR A 310 54.40 34.04 -10.39
CA TYR A 310 55.18 33.04 -11.12
C TYR A 310 56.45 32.64 -10.37
N ARG A 311 56.73 31.34 -10.34
CA ARG A 311 57.85 30.71 -9.61
C ARG A 311 57.88 31.14 -8.14
N ALA A 312 56.71 31.16 -7.51
CA ALA A 312 56.60 31.23 -6.06
C ALA A 312 57.04 29.90 -5.41
N SER A 313 56.89 28.80 -6.16
CA SER A 313 57.30 27.45 -5.80
C SER A 313 57.91 26.71 -6.99
N ASP A 314 58.36 25.47 -6.76
CA ASP A 314 58.64 24.49 -7.79
C ASP A 314 57.48 23.52 -8.08
N HIS A 315 56.40 23.63 -7.30
CA HIS A 315 55.14 22.90 -7.49
C HIS A 315 53.99 23.85 -7.82
N ASP A 316 53.10 23.45 -8.73
CA ASP A 316 51.87 24.19 -9.01
C ASP A 316 50.79 23.91 -7.94
N PRO A 317 50.06 24.94 -7.48
CA PRO A 317 48.98 24.77 -6.51
C PRO A 317 47.77 24.05 -7.12
N ILE A 318 47.08 23.27 -6.29
CA ILE A 318 45.81 22.60 -6.63
C ILE A 318 44.65 23.37 -6.02
N LEU A 319 43.64 23.64 -6.84
CA LEU A 319 42.38 24.28 -6.44
C LEU A 319 41.20 23.34 -6.65
N LEU A 320 40.32 23.18 -5.66
CA LEU A 320 39.07 22.40 -5.76
C LEU A 320 37.86 23.28 -5.42
N GLY A 321 36.83 23.24 -6.25
CA GLY A 321 35.52 23.82 -5.93
C GLY A 321 34.65 22.83 -5.16
N LEU A 322 33.99 23.27 -4.10
CA LEU A 322 33.23 22.43 -3.17
C LEU A 322 31.83 23.01 -2.93
N THR A 323 30.78 22.18 -3.09
CA THR A 323 29.43 22.53 -2.64
C THR A 323 29.32 22.35 -1.12
N ALA A 324 28.80 23.37 -0.43
CA ALA A 324 28.63 23.37 1.01
C ALA A 324 27.52 22.42 1.46
N ALA A 325 26.44 22.30 0.68
CA ALA A 325 25.36 21.34 0.94
C ALA A 325 25.82 19.89 0.77
N ALA A 326 25.36 19.01 1.67
CA ALA A 326 25.50 17.57 1.47
C ALA A 326 24.61 17.09 0.31
N THR A 327 25.03 16.02 -0.35
CA THR A 327 24.18 15.36 -1.35
C THR A 327 22.99 14.73 -0.65
N PRO A 328 21.73 15.06 -1.02
CA PRO A 328 20.56 14.44 -0.41
C PRO A 328 20.50 12.93 -0.61
N VAL A 329 20.06 12.20 0.41
CA VAL A 329 19.84 10.74 0.38
C VAL A 329 18.50 10.45 -0.28
N THR A 330 18.44 9.47 -1.18
CA THR A 330 17.19 9.08 -1.85
C THR A 330 16.72 7.71 -1.37
N ILE A 331 15.62 7.70 -0.63
CA ILE A 331 15.05 6.51 -0.02
C ILE A 331 13.81 6.06 -0.82
N ASP A 332 13.77 4.79 -1.20
CA ASP A 332 12.61 4.19 -1.85
C ASP A 332 11.81 3.35 -0.85
N LEU A 333 10.51 3.65 -0.73
CA LEU A 333 9.56 2.90 0.08
C LEU A 333 8.65 2.09 -0.85
N LEU A 334 8.78 0.77 -0.79
CA LEU A 334 8.03 -0.20 -1.59
C LEU A 334 6.93 -0.81 -0.72
N GLY A 335 5.70 -0.33 -0.85
CA GLY A 335 4.57 -0.73 -0.04
C GLY A 335 3.66 -1.76 -0.70
N ILE A 336 3.20 -2.74 0.08
CA ILE A 336 2.04 -3.60 -0.24
C ILE A 336 0.95 -3.48 0.83
N ASN A 337 -0.25 -3.90 0.50
CA ASN A 337 -1.38 -4.04 1.42
C ASN A 337 -2.31 -5.14 0.91
N ASP A 338 -3.10 -5.74 1.80
CA ASP A 338 -4.15 -6.70 1.43
C ASP A 338 -3.60 -7.85 0.56
N PHE A 339 -2.42 -8.37 0.92
CA PHE A 339 -1.78 -9.46 0.17
C PHE A 339 -2.52 -10.78 0.37
N HIS A 340 -3.15 -10.98 1.55
CA HIS A 340 -4.01 -12.11 1.90
C HIS A 340 -3.47 -13.48 1.42
N GLY A 341 -2.17 -13.73 1.58
CA GLY A 341 -1.56 -14.99 1.19
C GLY A 341 -1.75 -15.45 -0.26
N ARG A 342 -1.83 -14.52 -1.24
CA ARG A 342 -1.86 -14.86 -2.68
C ARG A 342 -0.47 -15.30 -3.18
N LEU A 343 -0.05 -16.48 -2.75
CA LEU A 343 1.26 -17.10 -3.05
C LEU A 343 1.44 -17.43 -4.54
N GLU A 344 0.40 -17.92 -5.19
CA GLU A 344 0.41 -18.37 -6.58
C GLU A 344 -0.09 -17.27 -7.53
N ALA A 345 0.43 -17.25 -8.77
CA ALA A 345 -0.05 -16.32 -9.80
C ALA A 345 -1.48 -16.64 -10.25
N GLY A 346 -2.25 -15.59 -10.57
CA GLY A 346 -3.62 -15.72 -11.05
C GLY A 346 -3.70 -16.27 -12.48
N GLY A 347 -4.59 -17.25 -12.69
CA GLY A 347 -4.89 -17.78 -14.03
C GLY A 347 -5.84 -16.90 -14.85
N ALA A 348 -6.04 -17.25 -16.13
CA ALA A 348 -6.95 -16.51 -17.02
C ALA A 348 -8.38 -16.41 -16.46
N GLY A 349 -8.90 -15.17 -16.33
CA GLY A 349 -10.23 -14.90 -15.79
C GLY A 349 -10.33 -14.95 -14.25
N SER A 350 -9.19 -14.92 -13.56
CA SER A 350 -9.08 -14.68 -12.10
C SER A 350 -8.68 -13.21 -11.84
N PRO A 351 -8.77 -12.72 -10.58
CA PRO A 351 -8.18 -11.43 -10.21
C PRO A 351 -6.71 -11.33 -10.65
N LEU A 352 -6.25 -10.11 -10.93
CA LEU A 352 -4.86 -9.86 -11.30
C LEU A 352 -3.98 -10.17 -10.09
N VAL A 353 -3.16 -11.21 -10.17
CA VAL A 353 -2.29 -11.66 -9.06
C VAL A 353 -0.96 -12.09 -9.65
N ALA A 354 0.13 -11.47 -9.21
CA ALA A 354 1.48 -11.80 -9.69
C ALA A 354 2.03 -13.09 -9.05
N GLY A 355 1.62 -13.38 -7.82
CA GLY A 355 2.20 -14.42 -6.98
C GLY A 355 3.44 -13.93 -6.23
N ALA A 356 3.72 -14.57 -5.10
CA ALA A 356 4.78 -14.15 -4.17
C ALA A 356 6.17 -14.08 -4.83
N ALA A 357 6.52 -15.07 -5.67
CA ALA A 357 7.84 -15.10 -6.29
C ALA A 357 8.08 -13.93 -7.26
N VAL A 358 7.05 -13.47 -7.99
CA VAL A 358 7.18 -12.30 -8.88
C VAL A 358 7.26 -11.01 -8.06
N LEU A 359 6.48 -10.91 -6.97
CA LEU A 359 6.57 -9.78 -6.04
C LEU A 359 7.99 -9.66 -5.47
N ALA A 360 8.59 -10.77 -5.04
CA ALA A 360 9.96 -10.82 -4.56
C ALA A 360 10.97 -10.29 -5.60
N GLY A 361 10.92 -10.80 -6.85
CA GLY A 361 11.84 -10.32 -7.88
C GLY A 361 11.59 -8.87 -8.32
N ALA A 362 10.39 -8.32 -8.09
CA ALA A 362 10.15 -6.90 -8.23
C ALA A 362 10.87 -6.10 -7.14
N VAL A 363 10.75 -6.50 -5.87
CA VAL A 363 11.48 -5.89 -4.74
C VAL A 363 12.99 -5.95 -4.98
N ASP A 364 13.53 -7.10 -5.41
CA ASP A 364 14.96 -7.24 -5.75
C ASP A 364 15.40 -6.29 -6.86
N SER A 365 14.53 -6.07 -7.86
CA SER A 365 14.83 -5.17 -8.98
C SER A 365 14.92 -3.71 -8.52
N PHE A 366 14.08 -3.29 -7.57
CA PHE A 366 14.15 -1.94 -6.99
C PHE A 366 15.35 -1.79 -6.07
N ARG A 367 15.62 -2.76 -5.19
CA ARG A 367 16.83 -2.78 -4.32
C ARG A 367 18.13 -2.77 -5.11
N ALA A 368 18.16 -3.44 -6.26
CA ALA A 368 19.33 -3.42 -7.15
C ALA A 368 19.52 -2.06 -7.84
N ALA A 369 18.44 -1.31 -8.07
CA ALA A 369 18.49 0.02 -8.66
C ALA A 369 18.82 1.09 -7.63
N ASN A 370 18.32 0.94 -6.41
CA ASN A 370 18.59 1.80 -5.27
C ASN A 370 18.76 0.94 -3.99
N PRO A 371 19.98 0.78 -3.44
CA PRO A 371 20.19 -0.02 -2.23
C PRO A 371 19.47 0.56 -1.00
N ASP A 372 19.12 1.84 -1.02
CA ASP A 372 18.40 2.56 0.03
C ASP A 372 16.87 2.35 -0.08
N SER A 373 16.46 1.11 -0.34
CA SER A 373 15.06 0.71 -0.53
C SER A 373 14.53 -0.15 0.62
N LEU A 374 13.39 0.25 1.21
CA LEU A 374 12.66 -0.50 2.23
C LEU A 374 11.38 -1.11 1.65
N PHE A 375 11.12 -2.38 1.97
CA PHE A 375 9.91 -3.12 1.60
C PHE A 375 8.97 -3.21 2.81
N ILE A 376 7.77 -2.63 2.70
CA ILE A 376 6.86 -2.40 3.84
C ILE A 376 5.44 -2.86 3.54
N SER A 377 4.65 -3.09 4.58
CA SER A 377 3.26 -3.53 4.44
C SER A 377 2.29 -2.74 5.32
N ALA A 378 1.15 -2.32 4.77
CA ALA A 378 0.07 -1.68 5.52
C ALA A 378 -0.98 -2.69 6.07
N GLY A 379 -0.62 -3.97 6.27
CA GLY A 379 -1.47 -4.98 6.91
C GLY A 379 -2.27 -5.86 5.94
N ASP A 380 -3.01 -6.82 6.51
CA ASP A 380 -3.72 -7.90 5.83
C ASP A 380 -2.83 -8.66 4.83
N SER A 381 -1.62 -8.96 5.28
CA SER A 381 -0.72 -9.81 4.51
C SER A 381 -1.15 -11.28 4.56
N ILE A 382 -1.80 -11.66 5.66
CA ILE A 382 -2.37 -12.99 5.93
C ILE A 382 -3.88 -12.88 6.21
N GLY A 383 -4.55 -14.02 6.44
CA GLY A 383 -6.00 -14.07 6.64
C GLY A 383 -6.78 -13.71 5.36
N ALA A 384 -8.07 -14.08 5.33
CA ALA A 384 -8.86 -14.19 4.09
C ALA A 384 -8.08 -14.82 2.92
N SER A 385 -7.20 -15.78 3.23
CA SER A 385 -6.18 -16.27 2.30
C SER A 385 -6.69 -17.30 1.30
N THR A 386 -6.03 -17.39 0.15
CA THR A 386 -6.31 -18.48 -0.81
C THR A 386 -5.92 -19.83 -0.21
N PHE A 387 -6.53 -20.89 -0.74
CA PHE A 387 -6.47 -22.23 -0.15
C PHE A 387 -5.06 -22.70 0.23
N THR A 388 -4.08 -22.49 -0.63
CA THR A 388 -2.69 -22.93 -0.42
C THR A 388 -2.09 -22.33 0.86
N SER A 389 -2.33 -21.05 1.11
CA SER A 389 -1.84 -20.38 2.32
C SER A 389 -2.74 -20.68 3.52
N PHE A 390 -4.06 -20.56 3.34
CA PHE A 390 -5.07 -20.78 4.37
C PHE A 390 -4.96 -22.16 5.04
N ILE A 391 -4.82 -23.24 4.28
CA ILE A 391 -4.79 -24.62 4.82
C ILE A 391 -3.56 -24.88 5.71
N GLN A 392 -2.55 -24.03 5.58
CA GLN A 392 -1.31 -24.03 6.36
C GLN A 392 -1.26 -22.87 7.36
N LYS A 393 -2.42 -22.28 7.67
CA LYS A 393 -2.57 -21.15 8.59
C LYS A 393 -1.64 -19.98 8.25
N ASP A 394 -1.46 -19.71 6.96
CA ASP A 394 -0.64 -18.60 6.45
C ASP A 394 0.86 -18.66 6.75
N SER A 395 1.35 -19.75 7.35
CA SER A 395 2.79 -19.92 7.62
C SER A 395 3.65 -19.80 6.35
N PRO A 396 3.24 -20.32 5.17
CA PRO A 396 4.02 -20.13 3.95
C PRO A 396 4.01 -18.69 3.42
N THR A 397 2.98 -17.89 3.72
CA THR A 397 2.96 -16.47 3.39
C THR A 397 3.94 -15.69 4.23
N ILE A 398 3.98 -15.93 5.54
CA ILE A 398 4.97 -15.32 6.43
C ILE A 398 6.39 -15.72 5.99
N ALA A 399 6.60 -16.99 5.66
CA ALA A 399 7.90 -17.47 5.14
C ALA A 399 8.30 -16.78 3.82
N ALA A 400 7.36 -16.57 2.91
CA ALA A 400 7.62 -15.85 1.66
C ALA A 400 7.98 -14.38 1.92
N LEU A 401 7.26 -13.69 2.81
CA LEU A 401 7.56 -12.29 3.17
C LEU A 401 8.90 -12.15 3.91
N ASN A 402 9.25 -13.11 4.77
CA ASN A 402 10.57 -13.17 5.39
C ASN A 402 11.68 -13.32 4.33
N ALA A 403 11.50 -14.21 3.36
CA ALA A 403 12.48 -14.43 2.29
C ALA A 403 12.61 -13.21 1.35
N MET A 404 11.53 -12.44 1.16
CA MET A 404 11.57 -11.15 0.47
C MET A 404 12.30 -10.06 1.26
N GLY A 405 12.56 -10.28 2.55
CA GLY A 405 13.07 -9.26 3.46
C GLY A 405 12.07 -8.11 3.64
N LEU A 406 10.81 -8.40 3.97
CA LEU A 406 9.89 -7.35 4.44
C LEU A 406 10.50 -6.70 5.69
N ASP A 407 10.57 -5.37 5.71
CA ASP A 407 11.22 -4.60 6.77
C ASP A 407 10.27 -4.35 7.95
N VAL A 408 8.99 -4.05 7.68
CA VAL A 408 7.98 -3.78 8.71
C VAL A 408 6.56 -3.91 8.17
N SER A 409 5.61 -4.28 9.03
CA SER A 409 4.18 -4.35 8.68
C SER A 409 3.30 -3.72 9.75
N ALA A 410 2.27 -2.97 9.37
CA ALA A 410 1.14 -2.70 10.27
C ALA A 410 0.29 -3.97 10.46
N LEU A 411 -0.35 -4.10 11.61
CA LEU A 411 -1.42 -5.07 11.80
C LEU A 411 -2.68 -4.60 11.05
N GLY A 412 -3.22 -5.46 10.20
CA GLY A 412 -4.56 -5.34 9.65
C GLY A 412 -5.57 -6.14 10.47
N ASN A 413 -6.83 -6.17 9.99
CA ASN A 413 -7.87 -6.92 10.69
C ASN A 413 -7.73 -8.43 10.51
N HIS A 414 -7.25 -8.89 9.35
CA HIS A 414 -7.15 -10.31 9.04
C HIS A 414 -5.96 -11.00 9.74
N GLU A 415 -4.98 -10.25 10.26
CA GLU A 415 -4.03 -10.78 11.24
C GLU A 415 -4.70 -11.31 12.53
N PHE A 416 -5.94 -10.86 12.83
CA PHE A 416 -6.72 -11.28 14.00
C PHE A 416 -7.80 -12.34 13.69
N ASP A 417 -7.85 -12.93 12.49
CA ASP A 417 -8.87 -13.92 12.09
C ASP A 417 -8.94 -15.12 13.05
N GLN A 418 -7.79 -15.61 13.50
CA GLN A 418 -7.70 -16.71 14.49
C GLN A 418 -7.61 -16.22 15.94
N GLY A 419 -7.83 -14.93 16.16
CA GLY A 419 -7.80 -14.25 17.45
C GLY A 419 -6.39 -13.94 17.95
N ARG A 420 -6.32 -13.10 19.00
CA ARG A 420 -5.05 -12.63 19.60
C ARG A 420 -4.12 -13.77 20.00
N ALA A 421 -4.67 -14.87 20.53
CA ALA A 421 -3.86 -15.98 20.99
C ALA A 421 -3.03 -16.62 19.86
N ASP A 422 -3.56 -16.67 18.63
CA ASP A 422 -2.83 -17.19 17.48
C ASP A 422 -1.84 -16.15 16.92
N LEU A 423 -2.23 -14.87 16.91
CA LEU A 423 -1.34 -13.77 16.55
C LEU A 423 -0.07 -13.76 17.42
N ASP A 424 -0.24 -13.75 18.74
CA ASP A 424 0.84 -13.63 19.72
C ASP A 424 1.71 -14.91 19.78
N ALA A 425 1.10 -16.10 19.67
CA ALA A 425 1.81 -17.37 19.87
C ALA A 425 2.41 -17.97 18.59
N ARG A 426 1.96 -17.53 17.41
CA ARG A 426 2.34 -18.13 16.13
C ARG A 426 2.72 -17.12 15.07
N VAL A 427 1.88 -16.13 14.77
CA VAL A 427 2.12 -15.21 13.64
C VAL A 427 3.32 -14.30 13.93
N ILE A 428 3.30 -13.54 15.02
CA ILE A 428 4.40 -12.64 15.40
C ILE A 428 5.71 -13.40 15.55
N PRO A 429 5.78 -14.56 16.26
CA PRO A 429 7.02 -15.33 16.36
C PRO A 429 7.54 -15.93 15.04
N GLN A 430 6.70 -16.05 14.00
CA GLN A 430 7.13 -16.53 12.68
C GLN A 430 7.65 -15.41 11.77
N ALA A 431 7.24 -14.16 12.01
CA ALA A 431 7.67 -13.01 11.22
C ALA A 431 9.12 -12.64 11.58
N ALA A 432 9.94 -12.42 10.56
CA ALA A 432 11.30 -11.87 10.71
C ALA A 432 11.31 -10.33 10.75
N PHE A 433 10.11 -9.73 10.80
CA PHE A 433 9.85 -8.30 10.79
C PHE A 433 8.85 -7.94 11.89
N PRO A 434 8.88 -6.70 12.41
CA PRO A 434 7.95 -6.24 13.43
C PRO A 434 6.55 -6.01 12.85
N TYR A 435 5.54 -6.32 13.68
CA TYR A 435 4.15 -5.95 13.45
C TYR A 435 3.78 -4.77 14.35
N LEU A 436 3.20 -3.73 13.75
CA LEU A 436 2.92 -2.46 14.43
C LEU A 436 1.42 -2.23 14.67
N GLY A 437 1.06 -1.66 15.83
CA GLY A 437 -0.32 -1.40 16.21
C GLY A 437 -0.49 -0.38 17.34
N ALA A 438 -0.09 0.87 17.11
CA ALA A 438 -0.11 1.99 18.07
C ALA A 438 -1.48 2.27 18.69
N ASN A 439 -2.58 1.94 18.01
CA ASN A 439 -3.93 2.17 18.52
C ASN A 439 -4.59 0.92 19.12
N VAL A 440 -3.83 -0.16 19.37
CA VAL A 440 -4.33 -1.42 19.96
C VAL A 440 -3.77 -1.60 21.36
N TYR A 441 -4.65 -1.67 22.35
CA TYR A 441 -4.31 -1.68 23.76
C TYR A 441 -4.76 -2.96 24.46
N ASP A 442 -3.97 -3.42 25.44
CA ASP A 442 -4.38 -4.52 26.31
C ASP A 442 -5.28 -3.97 27.42
N ARG A 443 -6.52 -4.46 27.50
CA ARG A 443 -7.51 -3.99 28.49
C ARG A 443 -7.08 -4.22 29.94
N ALA A 444 -6.25 -5.24 30.20
CA ALA A 444 -5.85 -5.59 31.56
C ALA A 444 -4.74 -4.66 32.08
N THR A 445 -3.83 -4.22 31.21
CA THR A 445 -2.73 -3.33 31.59
C THR A 445 -3.05 -1.86 31.33
N GLY A 446 -3.86 -1.55 30.32
CA GLY A 446 -4.09 -0.20 29.82
C GLY A 446 -2.95 0.34 28.94
N GLU A 447 -1.99 -0.52 28.60
CA GLU A 447 -0.80 -0.21 27.79
C GLU A 447 -0.99 -0.71 26.34
N PRO A 448 -0.20 -0.20 25.37
CA PRO A 448 -0.15 -0.74 24.01
C PRO A 448 0.09 -2.26 24.03
N ALA A 449 -0.66 -3.00 23.21
CA ALA A 449 -0.61 -4.46 23.16
C ALA A 449 0.50 -4.99 22.24
N TYR A 450 0.95 -4.16 21.30
CA TYR A 450 1.94 -4.45 20.26
C TYR A 450 2.92 -3.30 20.16
N ASP A 451 4.03 -3.51 19.44
CA ASP A 451 4.96 -2.43 19.13
C ASP A 451 4.22 -1.32 18.38
N GLU A 452 4.46 -0.07 18.76
CA GLU A 452 3.72 1.07 18.21
C GLU A 452 4.41 1.63 16.98
N SER A 453 5.75 1.60 17.02
CA SER A 453 6.65 2.06 15.98
C SER A 453 7.86 1.16 15.81
N TYR A 454 8.55 1.35 14.68
CA TYR A 454 9.84 0.74 14.38
C TYR A 454 10.73 1.77 13.67
N VAL A 455 11.98 1.91 14.08
CA VAL A 455 12.95 2.85 13.50
C VAL A 455 14.12 2.07 12.91
N THR A 456 14.52 2.40 11.69
CA THR A 456 15.69 1.82 11.00
C THR A 456 16.54 2.91 10.35
N ASP A 457 17.84 2.68 10.23
CA ASP A 457 18.77 3.58 9.54
C ASP A 457 18.86 3.22 8.04
N VAL A 458 18.88 4.25 7.18
CA VAL A 458 19.11 4.14 5.74
C VAL A 458 20.11 5.24 5.34
N ASP A 459 21.35 4.86 5.08
CA ASP A 459 22.47 5.76 4.74
C ASP A 459 22.60 6.96 5.70
N GLY A 460 22.47 6.71 7.01
CA GLY A 460 22.55 7.73 8.06
C GLY A 460 21.24 8.51 8.31
N ILE A 461 20.16 8.21 7.59
CA ILE A 461 18.82 8.76 7.83
C ILE A 461 18.00 7.76 8.66
N SER A 462 17.47 8.21 9.80
CA SER A 462 16.59 7.40 10.64
C SER A 462 15.14 7.45 10.11
N VAL A 463 14.62 6.32 9.64
CA VAL A 463 13.25 6.18 9.13
C VAL A 463 12.38 5.45 10.16
N GLY A 464 11.42 6.18 10.73
CA GLY A 464 10.43 5.69 11.68
C GLY A 464 9.12 5.28 11.00
N PHE A 465 8.57 4.14 11.37
CA PHE A 465 7.27 3.65 10.93
C PHE A 465 6.31 3.60 12.11
N ILE A 466 5.08 4.08 11.93
CA ILE A 466 3.99 3.98 12.91
C ILE A 466 2.91 3.08 12.32
N GLY A 467 2.48 2.07 13.05
CA GLY A 467 1.39 1.19 12.62
C GLY A 467 0.06 1.52 13.28
N ALA A 468 -1.04 1.47 12.53
CA ALA A 468 -2.38 1.57 13.09
C ALA A 468 -3.39 0.69 12.36
N VAL A 469 -4.35 0.15 13.08
CA VAL A 469 -5.45 -0.68 12.53
C VAL A 469 -6.76 0.10 12.52
N THR A 470 -7.67 -0.22 11.60
CA THR A 470 -9.01 0.37 11.57
C THR A 470 -9.70 0.31 12.94
N ALA A 471 -10.39 1.40 13.30
CA ALA A 471 -11.20 1.46 14.52
C ALA A 471 -12.40 0.49 14.47
N GLU A 472 -12.73 -0.04 13.29
CA GLU A 472 -13.83 -0.99 13.06
C GLU A 472 -13.48 -2.43 13.42
N LEU A 473 -12.22 -2.74 13.76
CA LEU A 473 -11.73 -4.09 14.08
C LEU A 473 -12.69 -4.91 14.98
N PRO A 474 -13.28 -4.38 16.08
CA PRO A 474 -14.22 -5.13 16.92
C PRO A 474 -15.47 -5.66 16.22
N SER A 475 -15.81 -5.09 15.06
CA SER A 475 -16.92 -5.52 14.21
C SER A 475 -16.51 -6.36 13.02
N LEU A 476 -15.21 -6.56 12.79
CA LEU A 476 -14.67 -7.27 11.62
C LEU A 476 -14.17 -8.68 11.93
N VAL A 477 -13.84 -8.95 13.20
CA VAL A 477 -13.38 -10.26 13.66
C VAL A 477 -14.28 -10.81 14.76
N THR A 478 -14.11 -12.08 15.10
CA THR A 478 -14.90 -12.70 16.17
C THR A 478 -14.66 -11.97 17.50
N PRO A 479 -15.69 -11.39 18.16
CA PRO A 479 -15.50 -10.57 19.35
C PRO A 479 -14.82 -11.31 20.52
N ALA A 480 -15.02 -12.63 20.62
CA ALA A 480 -14.37 -13.45 21.63
C ALA A 480 -12.84 -13.58 21.43
N GLY A 481 -12.37 -13.55 20.18
CA GLY A 481 -10.95 -13.71 19.82
C GLY A 481 -10.07 -12.52 20.19
N ILE A 482 -10.69 -11.34 20.37
CA ILE A 482 -10.02 -10.08 20.71
C ILE A 482 -10.60 -9.41 21.97
N ALA A 483 -11.33 -10.16 22.81
CA ALA A 483 -12.01 -9.61 23.98
C ALA A 483 -11.07 -8.94 25.00
N SER A 484 -9.78 -9.29 24.98
CA SER A 484 -8.74 -8.67 25.81
C SER A 484 -8.18 -7.37 25.24
N LEU A 485 -8.56 -6.98 24.02
CA LEU A 485 -8.05 -5.81 23.33
C LEU A 485 -9.06 -4.65 23.34
N GLU A 486 -8.53 -3.44 23.39
CA GLU A 486 -9.24 -2.19 23.16
C GLU A 486 -8.61 -1.49 21.96
N VAL A 487 -9.44 -1.10 20.99
CA VAL A 487 -8.98 -0.35 19.82
C VAL A 487 -9.34 1.11 20.03
N LYS A 488 -8.33 1.97 20.10
CA LYS A 488 -8.46 3.42 20.27
C LYS A 488 -8.54 4.12 18.91
N PRO A 489 -9.01 5.39 18.88
CA PRO A 489 -8.99 6.20 17.66
C PRO A 489 -7.57 6.36 17.10
N VAL A 490 -7.42 6.26 15.77
CA VAL A 490 -6.10 6.28 15.09
C VAL A 490 -5.36 7.60 15.29
N VAL A 491 -5.99 8.74 14.97
CA VAL A 491 -5.29 10.04 14.91
C VAL A 491 -4.60 10.44 16.23
N PRO A 492 -5.26 10.38 17.40
CA PRO A 492 -4.61 10.74 18.66
C PRO A 492 -3.41 9.87 18.99
N GLU A 493 -3.48 8.56 18.71
CA GLU A 493 -2.40 7.61 19.03
C GLU A 493 -1.23 7.76 18.06
N VAL A 494 -1.50 7.90 16.75
CA VAL A 494 -0.44 8.17 15.76
C VAL A 494 0.27 9.49 16.07
N ASN A 495 -0.47 10.56 16.39
CA ASN A 495 0.15 11.85 16.71
C ASN A 495 0.95 11.81 18.02
N ARG A 496 0.57 10.95 18.99
CA ARG A 496 1.36 10.74 20.20
C ARG A 496 2.71 10.10 19.86
N VAL A 497 2.69 9.00 19.10
CA VAL A 497 3.90 8.27 18.71
C VAL A 497 4.78 9.12 17.78
N ALA A 498 4.19 9.87 16.84
CA ALA A 498 4.94 10.77 15.97
C ALA A 498 5.61 11.91 16.73
N ALA A 499 5.00 12.40 17.82
CA ALA A 499 5.63 13.39 18.68
C ALA A 499 6.77 12.79 19.49
N GLU A 500 6.65 11.54 19.94
CA GLU A 500 7.73 10.81 20.62
C GLU A 500 8.92 10.60 19.68
N LEU A 501 8.69 10.14 18.44
CA LEU A 501 9.75 9.93 17.45
C LEU A 501 10.47 11.21 16.96
N SER A 502 10.03 12.39 17.41
CA SER A 502 10.57 13.68 16.97
C SER A 502 10.83 14.67 18.12
N ASP A 503 10.87 14.22 19.38
CA ASP A 503 11.03 15.11 20.54
C ASP A 503 12.49 15.31 21.00
N GLY A 504 13.43 14.56 20.41
CA GLY A 504 14.85 14.61 20.73
C GLY A 504 15.25 13.82 21.98
N ASP A 505 14.37 12.94 22.50
CA ASP A 505 14.70 11.96 23.52
C ASP A 505 15.14 10.61 22.90
N PRO A 506 16.45 10.31 22.82
CA PRO A 506 16.93 9.07 22.20
C PRO A 506 16.47 7.78 22.92
N ALA A 507 15.79 7.87 24.07
CA ALA A 507 15.23 6.72 24.77
C ALA A 507 13.98 6.11 24.12
N ASN A 508 13.20 6.86 23.33
CA ASN A 508 12.02 6.37 22.61
C ASN A 508 12.34 6.02 21.12
N GLY A 509 13.55 6.37 20.67
CA GLY A 509 13.98 6.28 19.27
C GLY A 509 13.61 7.57 18.52
N GLU A 510 14.54 8.11 17.75
CA GLU A 510 14.32 9.33 16.95
C GLU A 510 14.27 8.98 15.46
N ALA A 511 13.43 9.69 14.71
CA ALA A 511 13.31 9.52 13.28
C ALA A 511 13.38 10.87 12.56
N ASP A 512 14.22 10.92 11.52
CA ASP A 512 14.27 12.03 10.57
C ASP A 512 13.05 12.01 9.64
N VAL A 513 12.63 10.80 9.24
CA VAL A 513 11.47 10.57 8.38
C VAL A 513 10.45 9.68 9.10
N ILE A 514 9.18 10.10 9.17
CA ILE A 514 8.12 9.33 9.82
C ILE A 514 7.05 8.90 8.81
N VAL A 515 6.82 7.60 8.71
CA VAL A 515 5.86 6.98 7.78
C VAL A 515 4.74 6.32 8.55
N LEU A 516 3.48 6.65 8.22
CA LEU A 516 2.32 5.96 8.76
C LEU A 516 1.95 4.76 7.87
N LEU A 517 1.93 3.57 8.46
CA LEU A 517 1.35 2.35 7.91
C LEU A 517 -0.03 2.15 8.57
N VAL A 518 -1.10 2.45 7.86
CA VAL A 518 -2.47 2.39 8.41
C VAL A 518 -3.34 1.40 7.67
N HIS A 519 -3.92 0.46 8.39
CA HIS A 519 -4.88 -0.50 7.84
C HIS A 519 -6.30 0.08 7.88
N GLU A 520 -6.48 1.18 7.16
CA GLU A 520 -7.74 1.90 6.92
C GLU A 520 -7.61 2.56 5.55
N GLY A 521 -8.73 2.83 4.86
CA GLY A 521 -8.66 3.38 3.52
C GLY A 521 -9.94 4.06 3.03
N PRO A 522 -9.90 4.70 1.85
CA PRO A 522 -11.05 5.41 1.30
C PRO A 522 -12.04 4.46 0.62
N ALA A 523 -13.30 4.89 0.51
CA ALA A 523 -14.34 4.11 -0.17
C ALA A 523 -14.05 3.86 -1.66
N THR A 524 -13.35 4.79 -2.33
CA THR A 524 -12.86 4.63 -3.70
C THR A 524 -11.45 5.23 -3.85
N GLY A 525 -10.73 4.90 -4.93
CA GLY A 525 -9.43 5.51 -5.26
C GLY A 525 -9.48 6.98 -5.72
N ALA A 526 -10.61 7.68 -5.58
CA ALA A 526 -10.72 9.09 -5.92
C ALA A 526 -10.21 10.00 -4.78
N LEU A 527 -9.45 11.04 -5.12
CA LEU A 527 -8.90 12.00 -4.15
C LEU A 527 -9.93 12.59 -3.19
N ALA A 528 -11.17 12.80 -3.67
CA ALA A 528 -12.26 13.32 -2.84
C ALA A 528 -12.61 12.39 -1.67
N ASP A 529 -12.42 11.08 -1.81
CA ASP A 529 -12.69 10.11 -0.75
C ASP A 529 -11.56 10.02 0.28
N SER A 530 -10.35 10.48 -0.07
CA SER A 530 -9.21 10.63 0.85
C SER A 530 -9.18 11.99 1.56
N THR A 531 -10.06 12.93 1.20
CA THR A 531 -10.03 14.33 1.70
C THR A 531 -11.40 14.83 2.18
N ASN A 532 -12.40 13.93 2.28
CA ASN A 532 -13.72 14.24 2.82
C ASN A 532 -13.79 13.96 4.35
N ASP A 533 -15.00 14.03 4.91
CA ASP A 533 -15.24 13.80 6.34
C ASP A 533 -15.34 12.29 6.73
N SER A 534 -14.93 11.36 5.85
CA SER A 534 -14.89 9.93 6.17
C SER A 534 -13.85 9.61 7.25
N VAL A 535 -13.87 8.38 7.80
CA VAL A 535 -12.87 7.94 8.78
C VAL A 535 -11.45 8.11 8.23
N PHE A 536 -11.20 7.64 7.00
CA PHE A 536 -9.89 7.80 6.37
C PHE A 536 -9.54 9.26 6.05
N GLY A 537 -10.49 10.05 5.55
CA GLY A 537 -10.27 11.48 5.32
C GLY A 537 -9.93 12.25 6.59
N GLN A 538 -10.53 11.89 7.73
CA GLN A 538 -10.19 12.43 9.04
C GLN A 538 -8.79 11.99 9.52
N ILE A 539 -8.34 10.78 9.16
CA ILE A 539 -6.96 10.34 9.42
C ILE A 539 -5.99 11.23 8.62
N VAL A 540 -6.16 11.32 7.30
CA VAL A 540 -5.29 12.12 6.42
C VAL A 540 -5.20 13.57 6.87
N ALA A 541 -6.33 14.19 7.24
CA ALA A 541 -6.37 15.58 7.69
C ALA A 541 -5.91 15.78 9.16
N GLY A 542 -6.02 14.75 9.99
CA GLY A 542 -5.77 14.84 11.43
C GLY A 542 -4.36 14.45 11.86
N VAL A 543 -3.65 13.66 11.06
CA VAL A 543 -2.27 13.26 11.36
C VAL A 543 -1.33 14.47 11.19
N GLY A 544 -0.52 14.72 12.22
CA GLY A 544 0.33 15.91 12.34
C GLY A 544 1.37 16.06 11.22
N PRO A 545 1.95 17.26 11.03
CA PRO A 545 2.86 17.56 9.94
C PRO A 545 4.19 16.79 9.98
N GLN A 546 4.53 16.14 11.10
CA GLN A 546 5.72 15.30 11.25
C GLN A 546 5.65 14.00 10.45
N VAL A 547 4.46 13.54 10.05
CA VAL A 547 4.33 12.32 9.23
C VAL A 547 4.53 12.66 7.76
N ASP A 548 5.56 12.10 7.14
CA ASP A 548 6.00 12.42 5.79
C ASP A 548 5.21 11.68 4.72
N ALA A 549 4.78 10.45 4.99
CA ALA A 549 4.03 9.62 4.05
C ALA A 549 3.00 8.72 4.75
N ILE A 550 1.92 8.38 4.04
CA ILE A 550 0.88 7.47 4.52
C ILE A 550 0.71 6.33 3.51
N PHE A 551 0.97 5.11 3.96
CA PHE A 551 0.60 3.87 3.28
C PHE A 551 -0.67 3.33 3.90
N SER A 552 -1.70 3.16 3.09
CA SER A 552 -3.03 2.72 3.50
C SER A 552 -3.34 1.28 3.04
N GLY A 553 -4.35 0.64 3.64
CA GLY A 553 -4.84 -0.70 3.29
C GLY A 553 -6.35 -0.86 3.47
N HIS A 554 -6.84 -2.08 3.70
CA HIS A 554 -8.22 -2.43 4.07
C HIS A 554 -9.25 -2.34 2.94
N THR A 555 -9.24 -1.24 2.19
CA THR A 555 -10.28 -0.94 1.19
C THR A 555 -9.97 -1.43 -0.23
N HIS A 556 -8.78 -2.00 -0.44
CA HIS A 556 -8.35 -2.61 -1.71
C HIS A 556 -8.32 -1.64 -2.91
N GLN A 557 -8.23 -0.34 -2.65
CA GLN A 557 -8.18 0.72 -3.66
C GLN A 557 -6.77 0.89 -4.23
N LYS A 558 -6.72 1.34 -5.48
CA LYS A 558 -5.47 1.74 -6.14
C LYS A 558 -5.41 3.26 -6.19
N LEU A 559 -4.48 3.87 -5.44
CA LEU A 559 -4.31 5.32 -5.40
C LEU A 559 -2.87 5.74 -5.09
N ALA A 560 -2.45 6.85 -5.66
CA ALA A 560 -1.23 7.58 -5.29
C ALA A 560 -1.56 9.07 -5.33
N HIS A 561 -1.82 9.64 -4.16
CA HIS A 561 -2.24 11.02 -3.98
C HIS A 561 -1.11 11.85 -3.39
N GLN A 562 -1.10 13.13 -3.74
CA GLN A 562 -0.16 14.13 -3.26
C GLN A 562 -0.97 15.23 -2.58
N ILE A 563 -0.90 15.28 -1.25
CA ILE A 563 -1.79 16.10 -0.42
C ILE A 563 -0.98 17.22 0.27
N PRO A 564 -1.33 18.51 0.08
CA PRO A 564 -0.67 19.60 0.79
C PRO A 564 -0.82 19.50 2.31
N VAL A 565 0.26 19.79 3.04
CA VAL A 565 0.28 19.81 4.50
C VAL A 565 0.58 21.23 4.97
N GLU A 566 -0.15 21.72 5.98
CA GLU A 566 0.08 23.04 6.54
C GLU A 566 1.44 23.08 7.25
N GLY A 567 2.26 24.10 6.94
CA GLY A 567 3.59 24.29 7.52
C GLY A 567 4.73 23.73 6.68
N TRP A 568 4.44 22.93 5.65
CA TRP A 568 5.45 22.46 4.70
C TRP A 568 5.78 23.52 3.64
N ASP A 569 6.96 23.39 3.03
CA ASP A 569 7.42 24.27 1.98
C ASP A 569 6.52 24.24 0.74
N ALA A 570 6.42 25.38 0.07
CA ALA A 570 5.56 25.55 -1.10
C ALA A 570 6.02 24.63 -2.24
N GLY A 571 5.22 23.61 -2.54
CA GLY A 571 5.50 22.62 -3.58
C GLY A 571 5.75 21.21 -3.06
N LEU A 572 5.95 21.05 -1.75
CA LEU A 572 6.01 19.74 -1.10
C LEU A 572 4.61 19.28 -0.69
N THR A 573 4.34 17.99 -0.84
CA THR A 573 3.04 17.36 -0.52
C THR A 573 3.27 16.01 0.12
N ARG A 574 2.37 15.57 0.99
CA ARG A 574 2.41 14.24 1.61
C ARG A 574 1.92 13.18 0.62
N PRO A 575 2.74 12.17 0.31
CA PRO A 575 2.27 10.98 -0.39
C PRO A 575 1.25 10.21 0.45
N VAL A 576 0.09 9.93 -0.13
CA VAL A 576 -0.91 9.01 0.42
C VAL A 576 -1.18 7.94 -0.62
N VAL A 577 -0.85 6.68 -0.30
CA VAL A 577 -0.81 5.59 -1.28
C VAL A 577 -1.57 4.35 -0.81
N GLN A 578 -2.13 3.61 -1.76
CA GLN A 578 -2.66 2.25 -1.59
C GLN A 578 -2.39 1.46 -2.87
N SER A 579 -1.82 0.25 -2.73
CA SER A 579 -1.31 -0.54 -3.84
C SER A 579 -2.37 -1.38 -4.57
N GLY A 580 -3.66 -1.24 -4.22
CA GLY A 580 -4.70 -2.17 -4.63
C GLY A 580 -4.78 -3.33 -3.64
N GLN A 581 -4.63 -4.55 -4.13
CA GLN A 581 -4.74 -5.79 -3.34
C GLN A 581 -3.94 -6.92 -3.98
N TYR A 582 -3.75 -8.01 -3.23
CA TYR A 582 -3.36 -9.34 -3.73
C TYR A 582 -2.00 -9.42 -4.46
N GLY A 583 -1.11 -8.46 -4.21
CA GLY A 583 0.17 -8.38 -4.92
C GLY A 583 -0.01 -8.13 -6.42
N GLU A 584 -1.03 -7.35 -6.81
CA GLU A 584 -1.23 -6.95 -8.20
C GLU A 584 -0.38 -5.72 -8.60
N ASN A 585 -0.01 -4.88 -7.62
CA ASN A 585 0.90 -3.75 -7.75
C ASN A 585 1.83 -3.61 -6.51
N ILE A 586 2.83 -2.75 -6.61
CA ILE A 586 3.60 -2.17 -5.49
C ILE A 586 3.30 -0.66 -5.45
N ALA A 587 3.06 -0.09 -4.27
CA ALA A 587 3.10 1.35 -4.07
C ALA A 587 4.57 1.78 -3.92
N HIS A 588 5.07 2.63 -4.80
CA HIS A 588 6.45 3.11 -4.76
C HIS A 588 6.44 4.60 -4.42
N VAL A 589 6.97 4.93 -3.25
CA VAL A 589 7.21 6.31 -2.81
C VAL A 589 8.71 6.54 -2.76
N THR A 590 9.17 7.61 -3.39
CA THR A 590 10.57 8.06 -3.31
C THR A 590 10.62 9.31 -2.45
N LEU A 591 11.48 9.32 -1.44
CA LEU A 591 11.77 10.47 -0.58
C LEU A 591 13.22 10.89 -0.80
N THR A 592 13.45 12.19 -0.96
CA THR A 592 14.80 12.76 -0.99
C THR A 592 14.98 13.59 0.28
N VAL A 593 15.97 13.23 1.09
CA VAL A 593 16.17 13.74 2.45
C VAL A 593 17.47 14.51 2.53
N ASP A 594 17.46 15.69 3.16
CA ASP A 594 18.68 16.41 3.50
C ASP A 594 19.35 15.72 4.70
N PRO A 595 20.55 15.13 4.54
CA PRO A 595 21.21 14.38 5.62
C PRO A 595 21.74 15.27 6.75
N THR A 596 21.69 16.60 6.60
CA THR A 596 22.09 17.54 7.65
C THR A 596 20.92 17.89 8.56
N THR A 597 19.72 18.07 8.00
CA THR A 597 18.54 18.49 8.77
C THR A 597 17.59 17.34 9.08
N GLY A 598 17.67 16.23 8.34
CA GLY A 598 16.71 15.13 8.38
C GLY A 598 15.42 15.40 7.60
N ASP A 599 15.27 16.59 7.00
CA ASP A 599 14.02 16.98 6.34
C ASP A 599 13.86 16.36 4.94
N VAL A 600 12.64 15.95 4.61
CA VAL A 600 12.27 15.58 3.23
C VAL A 600 12.21 16.83 2.35
N VAL A 601 13.16 16.97 1.43
CA VAL A 601 13.26 18.12 0.50
C VAL A 601 12.52 17.90 -0.82
N SER A 602 12.26 16.64 -1.20
CA SER A 602 11.39 16.31 -2.32
C SER A 602 10.81 14.91 -2.21
N ASN A 603 9.66 14.66 -2.84
CA ASN A 603 9.09 13.31 -2.92
C ASN A 603 8.29 13.05 -4.20
N SER A 604 8.06 11.78 -4.48
CA SER A 604 7.12 11.34 -5.51
C SER A 604 6.45 10.02 -5.13
N SER A 605 5.32 9.70 -5.76
CA SER A 605 4.58 8.47 -5.50
C SER A 605 3.94 7.90 -6.76
N THR A 606 4.02 6.59 -6.96
CA THR A 606 3.40 5.90 -8.10
C THR A 606 2.93 4.50 -7.70
N ILE A 607 2.01 3.92 -8.49
CA ILE A 607 1.60 2.52 -8.34
C ILE A 607 2.16 1.70 -9.50
N VAL A 608 3.09 0.81 -9.18
CA VAL A 608 3.84 -0.02 -10.12
C VAL A 608 3.09 -1.34 -10.34
N PRO A 609 2.53 -1.60 -11.53
CA PRO A 609 1.83 -2.85 -11.78
C PRO A 609 2.79 -4.03 -11.86
N LEU A 610 2.34 -5.20 -11.41
CA LEU A 610 3.10 -6.46 -11.52
C LEU A 610 2.55 -7.40 -12.61
N THR A 611 1.33 -7.18 -13.10
CA THR A 611 0.61 -8.11 -14.00
C THR A 611 -0.01 -7.47 -15.25
N ILE A 612 0.03 -6.15 -15.39
CA ILE A 612 -0.63 -5.46 -16.52
C ILE A 612 0.24 -5.53 -17.78
N GLY A 613 -0.35 -5.92 -18.91
CA GLY A 613 0.34 -5.96 -20.21
C GLY A 613 1.07 -7.26 -20.53
N VAL A 614 0.94 -8.27 -19.66
CA VAL A 614 1.53 -9.61 -19.82
C VAL A 614 0.45 -10.69 -19.93
N ALA A 615 0.82 -11.90 -20.36
CA ALA A 615 -0.12 -13.02 -20.48
C ALA A 615 -0.62 -13.46 -19.09
N PRO A 616 -1.86 -13.98 -18.94
CA PRO A 616 -2.33 -14.51 -17.66
C PRO A 616 -1.36 -15.57 -17.10
N GLY A 617 -1.07 -15.50 -15.81
CA GLY A 617 -0.08 -16.36 -15.15
C GLY A 617 1.38 -15.99 -15.41
N THR A 618 1.67 -14.83 -16.02
CA THR A 618 3.03 -14.29 -16.13
C THR A 618 3.14 -12.95 -15.40
N GLY A 619 4.28 -12.72 -14.75
CA GLY A 619 4.62 -11.47 -14.07
C GLY A 619 5.44 -10.53 -14.96
N LEU A 620 5.45 -9.23 -14.63
CA LEU A 620 6.31 -8.22 -15.25
C LEU A 620 7.78 -8.32 -14.81
N TYR A 621 8.03 -8.95 -13.67
CA TYR A 621 9.34 -9.11 -13.06
C TYR A 621 9.74 -10.60 -13.04
N PRO A 622 11.05 -10.91 -13.05
CA PRO A 622 11.51 -12.28 -12.86
C PRO A 622 11.03 -12.82 -11.52
N ALA A 623 10.70 -14.11 -11.45
CA ALA A 623 10.34 -14.75 -10.19
C ALA A 623 11.62 -15.05 -9.39
N ASP A 624 11.65 -14.68 -8.11
CA ASP A 624 12.72 -15.05 -7.19
C ASP A 624 12.73 -16.57 -6.95
N PRO A 625 13.88 -17.26 -7.12
CA PRO A 625 13.96 -18.71 -6.99
C PRO A 625 13.75 -19.23 -5.55
N GLU A 626 14.11 -18.48 -4.51
CA GLU A 626 13.94 -18.92 -3.12
C GLU A 626 12.47 -18.89 -2.73
N VAL A 627 11.80 -17.78 -3.00
CA VAL A 627 10.35 -17.63 -2.78
C VAL A 627 9.57 -18.60 -3.66
N ALA A 628 9.99 -18.83 -4.91
CA ALA A 628 9.36 -19.83 -5.77
C ALA A 628 9.42 -21.25 -5.17
N ALA A 629 10.51 -21.61 -4.48
CA ALA A 629 10.62 -22.88 -3.79
C ALA A 629 9.66 -22.96 -2.58
N ILE A 630 9.54 -21.89 -1.78
CA ILE A 630 8.57 -21.80 -0.68
C ILE A 630 7.14 -21.99 -1.19
N VAL A 631 6.78 -21.33 -2.29
CA VAL A 631 5.46 -21.48 -2.92
C VAL A 631 5.24 -22.92 -3.40
N ALA A 632 6.24 -23.54 -4.05
CA ALA A 632 6.13 -24.91 -4.53
C ALA A 632 5.93 -25.92 -3.40
N ASP A 633 6.65 -25.77 -2.28
CA ASP A 633 6.50 -26.61 -1.09
C ASP A 633 5.12 -26.41 -0.45
N ALA A 634 4.65 -25.16 -0.36
CA ALA A 634 3.31 -24.85 0.12
C ALA A 634 2.23 -25.52 -0.73
N VAL A 635 2.36 -25.48 -2.06
CA VAL A 635 1.44 -26.16 -2.99
C VAL A 635 1.47 -27.67 -2.79
N ALA A 636 2.65 -28.28 -2.57
CA ALA A 636 2.77 -29.71 -2.32
C ALA A 636 2.03 -30.13 -1.03
N VAL A 637 2.17 -29.37 0.05
CA VAL A 637 1.44 -29.59 1.31
C VAL A 637 -0.07 -29.40 1.11
N ALA A 638 -0.48 -28.33 0.44
CA ALA A 638 -1.87 -28.04 0.14
C ALA A 638 -2.51 -29.13 -0.73
N ASN A 639 -1.76 -29.82 -1.60
CA ASN A 639 -2.28 -30.95 -2.37
C ASN A 639 -2.61 -32.14 -1.46
N VAL A 640 -1.79 -32.42 -0.45
CA VAL A 640 -2.03 -33.50 0.52
C VAL A 640 -3.22 -33.16 1.42
N GLN A 641 -3.25 -31.98 2.01
CA GLN A 641 -4.34 -31.56 2.89
C GLN A 641 -5.64 -31.33 2.13
N GLY A 642 -5.55 -30.87 0.87
CA GLY A 642 -6.69 -30.71 -0.02
C GLY A 642 -7.42 -32.01 -0.34
N ALA A 643 -6.75 -33.17 -0.24
CA ALA A 643 -7.36 -34.47 -0.47
C ALA A 643 -8.16 -35.00 0.75
N VAL A 644 -8.18 -34.28 1.87
CA VAL A 644 -8.94 -34.67 3.07
C VAL A 644 -10.44 -34.54 2.80
N SER A 645 -11.19 -35.57 3.17
CA SER A 645 -12.66 -35.60 3.11
C SER A 645 -13.27 -34.64 4.13
N LEU A 646 -14.20 -33.79 3.69
CA LEU A 646 -15.06 -32.94 4.52
C LEU A 646 -16.40 -33.61 4.85
N GLY A 647 -16.79 -34.61 4.07
CA GLY A 647 -18.08 -35.25 4.13
C GLY A 647 -18.46 -35.81 2.77
N SER A 648 -19.75 -36.02 2.54
CA SER A 648 -20.25 -36.51 1.27
C SER A 648 -21.50 -35.79 0.78
N ILE A 649 -21.79 -35.92 -0.51
CA ILE A 649 -23.01 -35.49 -1.18
C ILE A 649 -23.76 -36.69 -1.73
N THR A 650 -25.08 -36.57 -1.87
CA THR A 650 -25.93 -37.67 -2.39
C THR A 650 -26.14 -37.66 -3.90
N ALA A 651 -25.85 -36.53 -4.56
CA ALA A 651 -25.91 -36.30 -6.00
C ALA A 651 -25.17 -35.00 -6.35
N ASP A 652 -24.98 -34.71 -7.63
CA ASP A 652 -24.34 -33.47 -8.09
C ASP A 652 -25.08 -32.22 -7.56
N LEU A 653 -24.32 -31.25 -7.05
CA LEU A 653 -24.76 -29.88 -6.80
C LEU A 653 -24.21 -29.00 -7.93
N ASN A 654 -25.10 -28.57 -8.82
CA ASN A 654 -24.70 -27.92 -10.06
C ASN A 654 -24.91 -26.41 -10.01
N ARG A 655 -24.06 -25.70 -10.74
CA ARG A 655 -24.39 -24.39 -11.32
C ARG A 655 -25.35 -24.58 -12.49
N ALA A 656 -26.14 -23.54 -12.77
CA ALA A 656 -27.00 -23.52 -13.94
C ALA A 656 -26.16 -23.59 -15.23
N ARG A 657 -26.72 -24.22 -16.27
CA ARG A 657 -26.04 -24.46 -17.54
C ARG A 657 -26.89 -24.06 -18.74
N GLN A 658 -26.21 -23.66 -19.81
CA GLN A 658 -26.82 -23.47 -21.12
C GLN A 658 -27.03 -24.82 -21.82
N PRO A 659 -27.85 -24.90 -22.88
CA PRO A 659 -28.01 -26.13 -23.67
C PRO A 659 -26.72 -26.70 -24.26
N ASP A 660 -25.70 -25.86 -24.46
CA ASP A 660 -24.37 -26.27 -24.94
C ASP A 660 -23.42 -26.75 -23.83
N GLY A 661 -23.89 -26.78 -22.58
CA GLY A 661 -23.15 -27.21 -21.40
C GLY A 661 -22.29 -26.14 -20.74
N THR A 662 -22.24 -24.91 -21.28
CA THR A 662 -21.51 -23.80 -20.66
C THR A 662 -22.25 -23.23 -19.43
N GLU A 663 -21.53 -22.49 -18.58
CA GLU A 663 -22.12 -21.83 -17.40
C GLU A 663 -23.25 -20.88 -17.79
N ASN A 664 -24.37 -20.96 -17.06
CA ASN A 664 -25.47 -20.03 -17.17
C ASN A 664 -25.66 -19.26 -15.87
N ARG A 665 -25.31 -17.97 -15.85
CA ARG A 665 -25.47 -17.12 -14.66
C ARG A 665 -26.88 -16.56 -14.50
N GLY A 666 -27.76 -16.76 -15.48
CA GLY A 666 -29.15 -16.33 -15.40
C GLY A 666 -30.08 -17.33 -14.72
N GLY A 667 -29.63 -18.57 -14.51
CA GLY A 667 -30.43 -19.64 -13.95
C GLY A 667 -30.31 -19.77 -12.45
N GLU A 668 -31.40 -20.18 -11.83
CA GLU A 668 -31.33 -20.70 -10.46
C GLU A 668 -30.53 -22.00 -10.46
N SER A 669 -29.77 -22.24 -9.39
CA SER A 669 -28.91 -23.42 -9.30
C SER A 669 -28.85 -23.99 -7.89
N THR A 670 -28.82 -25.31 -7.80
CA THR A 670 -28.79 -26.02 -6.52
C THR A 670 -27.55 -25.68 -5.70
N LEU A 671 -26.41 -25.47 -6.36
CA LEU A 671 -25.17 -25.07 -5.69
C LEU A 671 -25.21 -23.64 -5.15
N SER A 672 -25.77 -22.68 -5.90
CA SER A 672 -25.87 -21.29 -5.43
C SER A 672 -26.80 -21.16 -4.23
N ASN A 673 -27.91 -21.90 -4.24
CA ASN A 673 -28.81 -21.98 -3.10
C ASN A 673 -28.15 -22.63 -1.88
N LEU A 674 -27.41 -23.74 -2.07
CA LEU A 674 -26.65 -24.37 -0.99
C LEU A 674 -25.62 -23.41 -0.39
N VAL A 675 -24.87 -22.68 -1.20
CA VAL A 675 -23.88 -21.73 -0.70
C VAL A 675 -24.54 -20.56 0.03
N ALA A 676 -25.74 -20.12 -0.37
CA ALA A 676 -26.52 -19.18 0.42
C ALA A 676 -26.97 -19.80 1.76
N ASP A 677 -27.35 -21.08 1.80
CA ASP A 677 -27.70 -21.78 3.05
C ASP A 677 -26.49 -21.88 3.99
N VAL A 678 -25.31 -22.15 3.44
CA VAL A 678 -24.04 -22.19 4.19
C VAL A 678 -23.74 -20.84 4.82
N GLN A 679 -23.85 -19.75 4.04
CA GLN A 679 -23.63 -18.40 4.55
C GLN A 679 -24.60 -18.03 5.67
N LEU A 680 -25.89 -18.37 5.50
CA LEU A 680 -26.91 -18.12 6.50
C LEU A 680 -26.65 -18.93 7.77
N ALA A 681 -26.33 -20.23 7.64
CA ALA A 681 -26.02 -21.11 8.76
C ALA A 681 -24.78 -20.63 9.53
N ALA A 682 -23.74 -20.22 8.80
CA ALA A 682 -22.50 -19.72 9.40
C ALA A 682 -22.73 -18.42 10.18
N THR A 683 -23.68 -17.57 9.79
CA THR A 683 -23.90 -16.28 10.48
C THR A 683 -25.13 -16.26 11.38
N ALA A 684 -25.80 -17.41 11.58
CA ALA A 684 -27.08 -17.49 12.28
C ALA A 684 -27.03 -16.94 13.72
N GLU A 685 -25.93 -17.15 14.44
CA GLU A 685 -25.70 -16.59 15.78
C GLU A 685 -25.62 -15.06 15.82
N LEU A 686 -25.30 -14.41 14.69
CA LEU A 686 -25.28 -12.97 14.52
C LEU A 686 -26.68 -12.41 14.20
N GLY A 687 -27.70 -13.29 14.11
CA GLY A 687 -29.09 -12.94 13.88
C GLY A 687 -29.44 -12.68 12.41
N THR A 688 -28.64 -13.18 11.47
CA THR A 688 -28.95 -13.08 10.03
C THR A 688 -30.19 -13.91 9.68
N GLN A 689 -30.99 -13.38 8.76
CA GLN A 689 -32.30 -13.94 8.37
C GLN A 689 -32.34 -14.31 6.89
N ILE A 690 -31.54 -13.65 6.07
CA ILE A 690 -31.52 -13.78 4.62
C ILE A 690 -30.05 -13.89 4.18
N ALA A 691 -29.79 -14.72 3.17
CA ALA A 691 -28.49 -14.75 2.51
C ALA A 691 -28.62 -14.61 0.99
N PHE A 692 -27.66 -13.92 0.37
CA PHE A 692 -27.51 -13.86 -1.08
C PHE A 692 -26.16 -14.38 -1.54
N MET A 693 -26.16 -15.14 -2.63
CA MET A 693 -24.96 -15.59 -3.32
C MET A 693 -25.04 -15.23 -4.80
N ASN A 694 -24.04 -14.54 -5.34
CA ASN A 694 -23.98 -14.28 -6.77
C ASN A 694 -23.49 -15.51 -7.55
N PRO A 695 -24.05 -15.78 -8.74
CA PRO A 695 -23.71 -16.97 -9.50
C PRO A 695 -22.25 -16.93 -10.00
N GLY A 696 -21.68 -15.73 -10.15
CA GLY A 696 -20.29 -15.54 -10.57
C GLY A 696 -19.25 -15.92 -9.53
N GLY A 697 -19.62 -15.94 -8.25
CA GLY A 697 -18.76 -16.36 -7.14
C GLY A 697 -18.50 -17.87 -7.12
N LEU A 698 -19.29 -18.66 -7.86
CA LEU A 698 -19.15 -20.11 -7.97
C LEU A 698 -18.36 -20.49 -9.21
N ARG A 699 -17.32 -21.31 -9.07
CA ARG A 699 -16.34 -21.55 -10.15
C ARG A 699 -16.39 -22.93 -10.76
N THR A 700 -16.85 -23.91 -9.99
CA THR A 700 -17.12 -25.26 -10.47
C THR A 700 -18.36 -25.84 -9.83
N ASN A 701 -18.90 -26.90 -10.41
CA ASN A 701 -19.91 -27.73 -9.77
C ASN A 701 -19.25 -28.59 -8.69
N LEU A 702 -20.05 -29.06 -7.74
CA LEU A 702 -19.63 -30.09 -6.81
C LEU A 702 -20.22 -31.42 -7.29
N THR A 703 -19.36 -32.27 -7.86
CA THR A 703 -19.77 -33.50 -8.58
C THR A 703 -19.78 -34.71 -7.66
N TYR A 704 -20.76 -35.59 -7.84
CA TYR A 704 -20.86 -36.86 -7.12
C TYR A 704 -19.81 -37.86 -7.62
N ALA A 705 -19.46 -37.85 -8.90
CA ALA A 705 -18.36 -38.67 -9.38
C ALA A 705 -17.04 -38.19 -8.76
N SER A 706 -16.20 -39.12 -8.30
CA SER A 706 -14.87 -38.80 -7.77
C SER A 706 -14.04 -37.98 -8.77
N SER A 707 -13.32 -36.97 -8.25
CA SER A 707 -12.42 -36.14 -9.05
C SER A 707 -11.07 -36.81 -9.34
N THR A 708 -10.75 -37.94 -8.69
CA THR A 708 -9.49 -38.68 -8.89
C THR A 708 -9.72 -40.12 -9.38
N PRO A 709 -9.51 -40.43 -10.67
CA PRO A 709 -9.86 -41.74 -11.24
C PRO A 709 -8.99 -42.94 -10.81
N ALA A 710 -8.02 -42.79 -9.91
CA ALA A 710 -6.95 -43.78 -9.72
C ALA A 710 -7.27 -44.82 -8.64
N THR A 711 -7.20 -46.11 -8.99
CA THR A 711 -7.33 -47.23 -8.05
C THR A 711 -6.00 -47.59 -7.37
N PRO A 712 -5.98 -47.92 -6.06
CA PRO A 712 -7.11 -47.88 -5.12
C PRO A 712 -7.48 -46.43 -4.76
N THR A 713 -8.75 -46.06 -4.90
CA THR A 713 -9.21 -44.67 -4.72
C THR A 713 -9.25 -44.31 -3.23
N THR A 714 -8.56 -43.23 -2.86
CA THR A 714 -8.72 -42.54 -1.56
C THR A 714 -9.93 -41.59 -1.54
N ASP A 715 -10.61 -41.46 -2.68
CA ASP A 715 -11.73 -40.55 -2.93
C ASP A 715 -12.88 -41.33 -3.61
N PRO A 716 -13.86 -41.85 -2.84
CA PRO A 716 -15.00 -42.58 -3.40
C PRO A 716 -16.06 -41.61 -3.98
N ASP A 717 -16.93 -42.09 -4.87
CA ASP A 717 -18.07 -41.32 -5.34
C ASP A 717 -18.91 -40.77 -4.17
N GLY A 718 -19.30 -39.51 -4.29
CA GLY A 718 -20.03 -38.72 -3.31
C GLY A 718 -19.12 -38.06 -2.29
N ASN A 719 -17.84 -38.41 -2.17
CA ASN A 719 -16.92 -37.73 -1.27
C ASN A 719 -16.71 -36.28 -1.72
N VAL A 720 -16.67 -35.36 -0.75
CA VAL A 720 -16.28 -33.96 -0.98
C VAL A 720 -14.98 -33.73 -0.25
N THR A 721 -13.94 -33.43 -1.00
CA THR A 721 -12.63 -33.06 -0.48
C THR A 721 -12.56 -31.57 -0.17
N TYR A 722 -11.59 -31.19 0.67
CA TYR A 722 -11.32 -29.79 0.97
C TYR A 722 -10.99 -29.01 -0.31
N ARG A 723 -10.22 -29.60 -1.22
CA ARG A 723 -9.85 -28.96 -2.49
C ARG A 723 -11.06 -28.73 -3.39
N GLU A 724 -12.02 -29.65 -3.44
CA GLU A 724 -13.25 -29.45 -4.20
C GLU A 724 -14.09 -28.32 -3.61
N ALA A 725 -14.25 -28.28 -2.29
CA ALA A 725 -14.90 -27.17 -1.58
C ALA A 725 -14.22 -25.82 -1.89
N ALA A 726 -12.90 -25.76 -1.79
CA ALA A 726 -12.11 -24.57 -2.11
C ALA A 726 -12.22 -24.16 -3.58
N THR A 727 -12.32 -25.11 -4.50
CA THR A 727 -12.44 -24.82 -5.94
C THR A 727 -13.82 -24.27 -6.29
N VAL A 728 -14.86 -24.59 -5.52
CA VAL A 728 -16.20 -24.01 -5.70
C VAL A 728 -16.18 -22.50 -5.41
N GLN A 729 -15.54 -22.08 -4.32
CA GLN A 729 -15.40 -20.66 -3.90
C GLN A 729 -13.91 -20.28 -3.70
N PRO A 730 -13.11 -20.14 -4.78
CA PRO A 730 -11.65 -20.00 -4.68
C PRO A 730 -11.18 -18.58 -4.39
N PHE A 731 -12.11 -17.64 -4.19
CA PHE A 731 -11.79 -16.23 -4.04
C PHE A 731 -11.44 -15.84 -2.61
N ALA A 732 -11.65 -16.76 -1.65
CA ALA A 732 -11.45 -16.51 -0.23
C ALA A 732 -12.21 -15.25 0.23
N ASN A 733 -13.49 -15.15 -0.13
CA ASN A 733 -14.29 -14.03 0.35
C ASN A 733 -14.57 -14.21 1.83
N THR A 734 -14.77 -13.10 2.52
CA THR A 734 -15.37 -13.10 3.85
C THR A 734 -16.89 -12.97 3.75
N LEU A 735 -17.58 -13.34 4.81
CA LEU A 735 -19.02 -13.19 4.93
C LEU A 735 -19.32 -11.89 5.68
N VAL A 736 -19.98 -10.96 5.00
CA VAL A 736 -20.35 -9.66 5.55
C VAL A 736 -21.82 -9.70 5.94
N THR A 737 -22.11 -9.29 7.18
CA THR A 737 -23.47 -9.06 7.64
C THR A 737 -23.85 -7.60 7.49
N GLU A 738 -25.08 -7.33 7.07
CA GLU A 738 -25.59 -5.97 6.90
C GLU A 738 -27.08 -5.90 7.19
N THR A 739 -27.60 -4.69 7.37
CA THR A 739 -29.03 -4.43 7.56
C THR A 739 -29.63 -3.79 6.31
N LEU A 740 -30.61 -4.46 5.72
CA LEU A 740 -31.41 -3.97 4.60
C LEU A 740 -32.86 -3.72 5.02
N THR A 741 -33.46 -2.65 4.52
CA THR A 741 -34.92 -2.50 4.57
C THR A 741 -35.59 -3.48 3.61
N GLY A 742 -36.87 -3.80 3.82
CA GLY A 742 -37.63 -4.63 2.87
C GLY A 742 -37.63 -4.05 1.45
N VAL A 743 -37.66 -2.73 1.29
CA VAL A 743 -37.46 -2.05 -0.01
C VAL A 743 -36.11 -2.40 -0.63
N GLN A 744 -35.02 -2.39 0.14
CA GLN A 744 -33.68 -2.74 -0.36
C GLN A 744 -33.56 -4.23 -0.70
N VAL A 745 -34.21 -5.13 0.05
CA VAL A 745 -34.28 -6.56 -0.29
C VAL A 745 -34.96 -6.76 -1.65
N VAL A 746 -36.09 -6.09 -1.89
CA VAL A 746 -36.77 -6.12 -3.19
C VAL A 746 -35.89 -5.50 -4.29
N ALA A 747 -35.21 -4.39 -4.01
CA ALA A 747 -34.31 -3.75 -4.95
C ALA A 747 -33.12 -4.67 -5.35
N ALA A 748 -32.54 -5.40 -4.41
CA ALA A 748 -31.49 -6.38 -4.69
C ALA A 748 -32.00 -7.51 -5.61
N LEU A 749 -33.21 -8.01 -5.37
CA LEU A 749 -33.85 -9.01 -6.23
C LEU A 749 -34.20 -8.44 -7.63
N GLU A 750 -34.61 -7.18 -7.74
CA GLU A 750 -34.82 -6.47 -9.02
C GLU A 750 -33.52 -6.26 -9.80
N GLN A 751 -32.40 -6.04 -9.10
CA GLN A 751 -31.08 -5.84 -9.71
C GLN A 751 -30.52 -7.09 -10.38
N GLN A 752 -31.15 -8.27 -10.19
CA GLN A 752 -30.84 -9.45 -10.99
C GLN A 752 -30.98 -9.17 -12.50
N TRP A 753 -31.93 -8.30 -12.90
CA TRP A 753 -31.99 -7.76 -14.25
C TRP A 753 -31.00 -6.61 -14.40
N GLN A 754 -29.91 -6.89 -15.09
CA GLN A 754 -28.75 -6.01 -15.18
C GLN A 754 -29.03 -4.78 -16.07
N PRO A 755 -28.30 -3.66 -15.88
CA PRO A 755 -28.45 -2.47 -16.71
C PRO A 755 -28.35 -2.75 -18.21
N ALA A 756 -29.10 -2.00 -19.02
CA ALA A 756 -29.09 -2.16 -20.47
C ALA A 756 -27.67 -2.03 -21.04
N GLY A 757 -27.27 -3.00 -21.87
CA GLY A 757 -25.91 -3.05 -22.46
C GLY A 757 -24.90 -3.87 -21.66
N ALA A 758 -25.25 -4.37 -20.47
CA ALA A 758 -24.42 -5.33 -19.75
C ALA A 758 -24.17 -6.60 -20.59
N ALA A 759 -22.95 -7.13 -20.54
CA ALA A 759 -22.58 -8.35 -21.26
C ALA A 759 -23.41 -9.57 -20.84
N ARG A 760 -23.93 -9.55 -19.61
CA ARG A 760 -24.91 -10.51 -19.10
C ARG A 760 -26.16 -9.75 -18.66
N PRO A 761 -27.32 -9.93 -19.32
CA PRO A 761 -28.53 -9.17 -19.03
C PRO A 761 -29.23 -9.61 -17.73
N PHE A 762 -28.87 -10.78 -17.19
CA PHE A 762 -29.48 -11.31 -15.98
C PHE A 762 -28.44 -12.09 -15.14
N LEU A 763 -28.44 -11.89 -13.83
CA LEU A 763 -27.61 -12.59 -12.84
C LEU A 763 -28.52 -13.09 -11.72
N LYS A 764 -28.79 -14.40 -11.69
CA LYS A 764 -29.69 -15.01 -10.69
C LYS A 764 -28.97 -15.21 -9.36
N LEU A 765 -29.43 -14.52 -8.33
CA LEU A 765 -28.93 -14.72 -6.97
C LEU A 765 -29.39 -16.09 -6.45
N GLY A 766 -28.47 -16.84 -5.85
CA GLY A 766 -28.84 -17.87 -4.88
C GLY A 766 -29.36 -17.19 -3.62
N VAL A 767 -30.45 -17.70 -3.07
CA VAL A 767 -31.14 -17.07 -1.93
C VAL A 767 -31.33 -18.09 -0.82
N SER A 768 -31.17 -17.68 0.44
CA SER A 768 -31.58 -18.47 1.61
C SER A 768 -32.38 -17.61 2.58
N GLY A 769 -33.25 -18.25 3.37
CA GLY A 769 -34.17 -17.58 4.31
C GLY A 769 -35.38 -16.90 3.66
N LEU A 770 -35.44 -16.83 2.33
CA LEU A 770 -36.57 -16.29 1.57
C LEU A 770 -36.91 -17.11 0.33
N THR A 771 -38.13 -16.92 -0.17
CA THR A 771 -38.58 -17.28 -1.52
C THR A 771 -39.29 -16.09 -2.16
N TYR A 772 -39.40 -16.07 -3.49
CA TYR A 772 -40.07 -14.96 -4.17
C TYR A 772 -40.73 -15.37 -5.49
N THR A 773 -41.75 -14.61 -5.88
CA THR A 773 -42.34 -14.66 -7.22
C THR A 773 -42.05 -13.38 -7.99
N TYR A 774 -42.02 -13.48 -9.31
CA TYR A 774 -41.79 -12.33 -10.18
C TYR A 774 -42.55 -12.43 -11.49
N ASP A 775 -42.94 -11.31 -12.09
CA ASP A 775 -43.45 -11.25 -13.45
C ASP A 775 -42.29 -10.93 -14.41
N PRO A 776 -41.85 -11.89 -15.25
CA PRO A 776 -40.76 -11.70 -16.20
C PRO A 776 -41.09 -10.68 -17.31
N THR A 777 -42.36 -10.38 -17.53
CA THR A 777 -42.84 -9.46 -18.57
C THR A 777 -43.01 -8.03 -18.06
N ALA A 778 -42.99 -7.84 -16.74
CA ALA A 778 -43.14 -6.52 -16.14
C ALA A 778 -41.94 -5.59 -16.42
N ALA A 779 -42.21 -4.29 -16.33
CA ALA A 779 -41.19 -3.27 -16.49
C ALA A 779 -40.11 -3.38 -15.39
N ALA A 780 -38.90 -2.92 -15.70
CA ALA A 780 -37.81 -2.91 -14.72
C ALA A 780 -38.19 -2.13 -13.46
N GLY A 781 -37.91 -2.71 -12.28
CA GLY A 781 -38.30 -2.16 -10.98
C GLY A 781 -39.71 -2.53 -10.52
N ALA A 782 -40.44 -3.34 -11.29
CA ALA A 782 -41.79 -3.82 -10.96
C ALA A 782 -42.01 -5.31 -11.27
N ARG A 783 -40.92 -6.08 -11.37
CA ARG A 783 -40.94 -7.52 -11.66
C ARG A 783 -41.17 -8.35 -10.42
N ILE A 784 -40.57 -8.02 -9.28
CA ILE A 784 -40.77 -8.76 -8.03
C ILE A 784 -42.20 -8.52 -7.55
N THR A 785 -43.01 -9.59 -7.51
CA THR A 785 -44.44 -9.52 -7.18
C THR A 785 -44.73 -9.92 -5.74
N GLN A 786 -43.99 -10.88 -5.19
CA GLN A 786 -44.11 -11.29 -3.78
C GLN A 786 -42.76 -11.79 -3.28
N VAL A 787 -42.42 -11.46 -2.03
CA VAL A 787 -41.28 -12.02 -1.31
C VAL A 787 -41.79 -12.57 0.02
N MET A 788 -41.39 -13.79 0.34
CA MET A 788 -41.71 -14.47 1.61
C MET A 788 -40.41 -14.69 2.38
N VAL A 789 -40.34 -14.23 3.63
CA VAL A 789 -39.23 -14.51 4.55
C VAL A 789 -39.71 -15.55 5.55
N GLY A 790 -39.18 -16.76 5.47
CA GLY A 790 -39.83 -17.94 6.05
C GLY A 790 -41.26 -18.09 5.50
N ASP A 791 -42.25 -18.20 6.39
CA ASP A 791 -43.67 -18.34 6.03
C ASP A 791 -44.45 -17.01 5.99
N ALA A 792 -43.78 -15.87 6.22
CA ALA A 792 -44.41 -14.56 6.30
C ALA A 792 -44.09 -13.68 5.09
N PRO A 793 -45.03 -12.87 4.57
CA PRO A 793 -44.74 -11.87 3.56
C PRO A 793 -43.72 -10.83 4.07
N LEU A 794 -42.80 -10.42 3.20
CA LEU A 794 -41.85 -9.35 3.48
C LEU A 794 -42.59 -8.03 3.75
N ASP A 795 -42.37 -7.44 4.92
CA ASP A 795 -42.74 -6.06 5.21
C ASP A 795 -41.68 -5.10 4.61
N LEU A 796 -42.11 -4.23 3.70
CA LEU A 796 -41.25 -3.27 3.02
C LEU A 796 -40.61 -2.24 3.98
N ALA A 797 -41.28 -1.90 5.07
CA ALA A 797 -40.80 -0.92 6.05
C ALA A 797 -39.91 -1.53 7.14
N ALA A 798 -39.91 -2.85 7.29
CA ALA A 798 -39.09 -3.55 8.27
C ALA A 798 -37.62 -3.63 7.82
N SER A 799 -36.73 -3.83 8.80
CA SER A 799 -35.31 -4.11 8.58
C SER A 799 -35.03 -5.60 8.75
N TYR A 800 -34.18 -6.13 7.90
CA TYR A 800 -33.76 -7.53 7.89
C TYR A 800 -32.25 -7.58 7.95
N LYS A 801 -31.73 -8.48 8.79
CA LYS A 801 -30.29 -8.73 8.83
C LYS A 801 -29.93 -9.75 7.74
N VAL A 802 -29.03 -9.36 6.86
CA VAL A 802 -28.66 -10.08 5.64
C VAL A 802 -27.19 -10.46 5.73
N VAL A 803 -26.82 -11.61 5.17
CA VAL A 803 -25.42 -12.00 4.94
C VAL A 803 -25.16 -12.14 3.45
N VAL A 804 -24.04 -11.62 3.00
CA VAL A 804 -23.53 -11.77 1.62
C VAL A 804 -22.02 -11.96 1.66
N ASN A 805 -21.42 -12.43 0.56
CA ASN A 805 -19.97 -12.38 0.43
C ASN A 805 -19.48 -10.92 0.28
N SER A 806 -18.23 -10.65 0.66
CA SER A 806 -17.63 -9.30 0.63
C SER A 806 -17.72 -8.61 -0.74
N PHE A 807 -17.64 -9.36 -1.84
CA PHE A 807 -17.82 -8.83 -3.19
C PHE A 807 -19.24 -8.26 -3.41
N LEU A 808 -20.29 -8.94 -2.94
CA LEU A 808 -21.65 -8.43 -3.02
C LEU A 808 -21.91 -7.29 -2.04
N ALA A 809 -21.30 -7.33 -0.84
CA ALA A 809 -21.43 -6.27 0.16
C ALA A 809 -20.91 -4.92 -0.34
N SER A 810 -19.93 -4.90 -1.25
CA SER A 810 -19.45 -3.68 -1.90
C SER A 810 -20.29 -3.24 -3.10
N GLY A 811 -21.38 -3.94 -3.41
CA GLY A 811 -22.24 -3.67 -4.55
C GLY A 811 -21.75 -4.29 -5.87
N GLY A 812 -20.86 -5.28 -5.80
CA GLY A 812 -20.38 -6.05 -6.95
C GLY A 812 -21.51 -6.61 -7.82
N ASP A 813 -21.21 -6.93 -9.08
CA ASP A 813 -22.18 -7.41 -10.07
C ASP A 813 -23.40 -6.46 -10.28
N ASN A 814 -23.20 -5.15 -10.05
CA ASN A 814 -24.22 -4.09 -10.11
C ASN A 814 -25.35 -4.22 -9.07
N PHE A 815 -25.13 -4.96 -7.98
CA PHE A 815 -26.09 -5.07 -6.87
C PHE A 815 -25.96 -3.90 -5.89
N ALA A 816 -26.18 -2.68 -6.39
CA ALA A 816 -26.01 -1.44 -5.62
C ALA A 816 -26.88 -1.39 -4.33
N ALA A 817 -28.00 -2.12 -4.27
CA ALA A 817 -28.82 -2.19 -3.06
C ALA A 817 -28.09 -2.88 -1.89
N LEU A 818 -27.31 -3.92 -2.19
CA LEU A 818 -26.42 -4.59 -1.22
C LEU A 818 -25.25 -3.66 -0.86
N GLY A 819 -24.72 -2.92 -1.83
CA GLY A 819 -23.74 -1.85 -1.60
C GLY A 819 -24.22 -0.72 -0.65
N GLN A 820 -25.52 -0.55 -0.46
CA GLN A 820 -26.13 0.50 0.36
C GLN A 820 -26.64 0.01 1.73
N GLY A 821 -26.36 -1.26 2.09
CA GLY A 821 -26.70 -1.77 3.40
C GLY A 821 -26.06 -0.98 4.54
N THR A 822 -26.74 -0.93 5.68
CA THR A 822 -26.27 -0.21 6.88
C THR A 822 -25.78 -1.20 7.93
N GLY A 823 -24.89 -0.74 8.82
CA GLY A 823 -24.32 -1.62 9.85
C GLY A 823 -23.60 -2.82 9.25
N LYS A 824 -22.85 -2.60 8.15
CA LYS A 824 -22.00 -3.61 7.55
C LYS A 824 -20.93 -3.99 8.55
N ALA A 825 -20.69 -5.29 8.66
CA ALA A 825 -19.70 -5.86 9.56
C ALA A 825 -19.22 -7.17 8.95
N ASP A 826 -17.91 -7.29 8.74
CA ASP A 826 -17.31 -8.59 8.45
C ASP A 826 -17.59 -9.52 9.63
N SER A 827 -18.12 -10.71 9.35
CA SER A 827 -18.43 -11.67 10.42
C SER A 827 -17.19 -12.34 11.01
N GLY A 828 -15.99 -12.09 10.44
CA GLY A 828 -14.76 -12.82 10.74
C GLY A 828 -14.80 -14.26 10.22
N ARG A 829 -15.72 -14.57 9.29
CA ARG A 829 -15.89 -15.90 8.72
C ARG A 829 -15.51 -15.88 7.25
N VAL A 830 -14.55 -16.73 6.90
CA VAL A 830 -14.17 -17.00 5.51
C VAL A 830 -15.15 -17.99 4.89
N ASP A 831 -15.53 -17.75 3.65
CA ASP A 831 -16.53 -18.54 2.92
C ASP A 831 -16.19 -20.04 2.84
N LEU A 832 -14.91 -20.38 2.60
CA LEU A 832 -14.44 -21.76 2.59
C LEU A 832 -14.55 -22.44 3.96
N GLN A 833 -14.19 -21.76 5.05
CA GLN A 833 -14.31 -22.33 6.40
C GLN A 833 -15.79 -22.55 6.76
N ALA A 834 -16.66 -21.60 6.40
CA ALA A 834 -18.10 -21.77 6.56
C ALA A 834 -18.62 -23.01 5.82
N PHE A 835 -18.11 -23.27 4.61
CA PHE A 835 -18.48 -24.46 3.83
C PHE A 835 -17.99 -25.75 4.48
N VAL A 836 -16.76 -25.76 5.01
CA VAL A 836 -16.17 -26.87 5.77
C VAL A 836 -17.01 -27.21 7.01
N ASP A 837 -17.35 -26.20 7.82
CA ASP A 837 -18.14 -26.37 9.04
C ASP A 837 -19.55 -26.90 8.71
N TYR A 838 -20.14 -26.41 7.61
CA TYR A 838 -21.43 -26.88 7.14
C TYR A 838 -21.41 -28.36 6.78
N PHE A 839 -20.40 -28.84 6.06
CA PHE A 839 -20.26 -30.26 5.74
C PHE A 839 -20.04 -31.12 6.99
N ALA A 840 -19.24 -30.65 7.94
CA ALA A 840 -19.05 -31.33 9.21
C ALA A 840 -20.37 -31.52 9.99
N ALA A 841 -21.29 -30.56 9.90
CA ALA A 841 -22.59 -30.61 10.58
C ALA A 841 -23.70 -31.33 9.80
N ASN A 842 -23.65 -31.33 8.45
CA ASN A 842 -24.79 -31.71 7.59
C ASN A 842 -24.51 -32.88 6.63
N SER A 843 -23.36 -33.54 6.70
CA SER A 843 -23.04 -34.67 5.82
C SER A 843 -23.91 -35.92 6.08
N PRO A 844 -24.45 -36.60 5.05
CA PRO A 844 -24.33 -36.26 3.63
C PRO A 844 -25.25 -35.10 3.22
N VAL A 845 -24.73 -34.17 2.41
CA VAL A 845 -25.49 -33.04 1.87
C VAL A 845 -26.24 -33.45 0.60
N SER A 846 -27.51 -33.09 0.49
CA SER A 846 -28.33 -33.38 -0.69
C SER A 846 -28.68 -32.11 -1.46
N PRO A 847 -28.76 -32.14 -2.81
CA PRO A 847 -29.26 -31.01 -3.57
C PRO A 847 -30.73 -30.72 -3.22
N ASP A 848 -31.02 -29.46 -2.88
CA ASP A 848 -32.39 -28.98 -2.70
C ASP A 848 -33.04 -28.78 -4.07
N LEU A 849 -34.00 -29.63 -4.41
CA LEU A 849 -34.69 -29.59 -5.70
C LEU A 849 -35.80 -28.52 -5.76
N LYS A 850 -36.06 -27.80 -4.66
CA LYS A 850 -37.04 -26.72 -4.64
C LYS A 850 -36.50 -25.48 -5.32
N GLN A 851 -37.27 -24.92 -6.24
CA GLN A 851 -37.02 -23.56 -6.73
C GLN A 851 -37.46 -22.55 -5.68
N ARG A 852 -36.60 -21.57 -5.41
CA ARG A 852 -36.84 -20.47 -4.46
C ARG A 852 -37.35 -19.21 -5.18
N ALA A 853 -37.29 -19.19 -6.52
CA ALA A 853 -37.82 -18.13 -7.35
C ALA A 853 -38.73 -18.66 -8.47
N VAL A 854 -40.02 -18.30 -8.46
CA VAL A 854 -41.00 -18.74 -9.47
C VAL A 854 -41.51 -17.56 -10.30
N GLY A 855 -41.39 -17.65 -11.62
CA GLY A 855 -41.94 -16.66 -12.53
C GLY A 855 -43.45 -16.88 -12.71
N VAL A 856 -44.23 -15.82 -12.58
CA VAL A 856 -45.69 -15.82 -12.68
C VAL A 856 -46.14 -14.62 -13.51
N HIS A 857 -46.81 -14.89 -14.62
CA HIS A 857 -47.48 -13.87 -15.42
C HIS A 857 -48.94 -14.28 -15.66
N VAL A 858 -49.87 -13.42 -15.26
CA VAL A 858 -51.31 -13.61 -15.50
C VAL A 858 -51.76 -12.61 -16.55
N ALA A 859 -52.16 -13.14 -17.71
CA ALA A 859 -52.64 -12.31 -18.80
C ALA A 859 -54.05 -11.75 -18.50
N ASP A 860 -54.31 -10.53 -18.94
CA ASP A 860 -55.64 -9.93 -18.97
C ASP A 860 -56.35 -9.85 -17.61
N VAL A 861 -55.64 -9.47 -16.53
CA VAL A 861 -56.26 -9.25 -15.21
C VAL A 861 -57.31 -8.15 -15.30
N PRO A 862 -58.61 -8.44 -15.08
CA PRO A 862 -59.66 -7.44 -15.19
C PRO A 862 -59.48 -6.34 -14.14
N ALA A 863 -59.66 -5.08 -14.54
CA ALA A 863 -59.59 -3.94 -13.60
C ALA A 863 -60.60 -4.05 -12.45
N THR A 864 -61.71 -4.76 -12.66
CA THR A 864 -62.74 -5.02 -11.65
C THR A 864 -62.43 -6.24 -10.77
N GLY A 865 -61.35 -6.97 -11.01
CA GLY A 865 -61.10 -8.30 -10.45
C GLY A 865 -61.84 -9.42 -11.18
N TYR A 866 -61.50 -10.67 -10.86
CA TYR A 866 -62.15 -11.85 -11.41
C TYR A 866 -63.41 -12.22 -10.61
N ALA A 867 -64.48 -12.60 -11.29
CA ALA A 867 -65.69 -13.16 -10.69
C ALA A 867 -65.67 -14.69 -10.70
N ALA A 868 -66.47 -15.31 -9.83
CA ALA A 868 -66.62 -16.76 -9.83
C ALA A 868 -67.20 -17.25 -11.17
N GLY A 869 -66.52 -18.21 -11.80
CA GLY A 869 -66.82 -18.67 -13.16
C GLY A 869 -65.95 -18.05 -14.26
N ASP A 870 -65.17 -17.01 -13.96
CA ASP A 870 -64.21 -16.45 -14.91
C ASP A 870 -63.05 -17.41 -15.15
N THR A 871 -62.46 -17.35 -16.34
CA THR A 871 -61.30 -18.14 -16.73
C THR A 871 -60.03 -17.33 -16.47
N VAL A 872 -59.07 -17.94 -15.76
CA VAL A 872 -57.74 -17.38 -15.51
C VAL A 872 -56.72 -18.21 -16.26
N THR A 873 -55.82 -17.55 -17.00
CA THR A 873 -54.66 -18.18 -17.64
C THR A 873 -53.38 -17.66 -17.00
N VAL A 874 -52.58 -18.58 -16.49
CA VAL A 874 -51.34 -18.31 -15.78
C VAL A 874 -50.18 -18.89 -16.59
N ASN A 875 -49.21 -18.06 -16.92
CA ASN A 875 -47.94 -18.47 -17.48
C ASN A 875 -46.91 -18.53 -16.36
N LEU A 876 -46.29 -19.68 -16.19
CA LEU A 876 -45.30 -19.97 -15.16
C LEU A 876 -43.94 -20.20 -15.80
N SER A 877 -42.88 -19.82 -15.10
CA SER A 877 -41.48 -20.04 -15.49
C SER A 877 -40.58 -20.29 -14.28
N SER A 878 -39.31 -20.66 -14.53
CA SER A 878 -38.33 -20.98 -13.48
C SER A 878 -38.79 -22.13 -12.57
N LEU A 879 -39.45 -23.14 -13.14
CA LEU A 879 -39.96 -24.29 -12.39
C LEU A 879 -38.94 -25.42 -12.27
N LEU A 880 -37.86 -25.41 -13.06
CA LEU A 880 -36.88 -26.50 -13.17
C LEU A 880 -35.44 -25.97 -13.19
N PHE A 881 -34.50 -26.73 -12.61
CA PHE A 881 -33.06 -26.44 -12.70
C PHE A 881 -32.49 -26.90 -14.04
N SER A 882 -31.44 -26.24 -14.51
CA SER A 882 -30.78 -26.49 -15.81
C SER A 882 -29.48 -27.32 -15.72
N GLY A 883 -29.07 -27.72 -14.52
CA GLY A 883 -27.79 -28.39 -14.25
C GLY A 883 -27.79 -29.90 -14.51
N GLY A 884 -28.93 -30.50 -14.85
CA GLY A 884 -29.13 -31.94 -15.03
C GLY A 884 -29.80 -32.64 -13.84
N GLU A 885 -30.32 -31.86 -12.88
CA GLU A 885 -31.09 -32.35 -11.74
C GLU A 885 -32.40 -33.01 -12.19
N ALA A 886 -32.98 -33.83 -11.29
CA ALA A 886 -34.25 -34.51 -11.52
C ALA A 886 -35.37 -33.50 -11.87
N GLN A 887 -35.99 -33.70 -13.03
CA GLN A 887 -36.96 -32.77 -13.59
C GLN A 887 -38.39 -33.11 -13.12
N GLY A 888 -39.16 -32.08 -12.79
CA GLY A 888 -40.61 -32.21 -12.66
C GLY A 888 -41.30 -32.20 -14.02
N THR A 889 -42.37 -32.99 -14.15
CA THR A 889 -43.12 -33.11 -15.40
C THR A 889 -44.38 -32.26 -15.41
N GLU A 890 -44.93 -31.92 -14.24
CA GLU A 890 -46.21 -31.24 -14.10
C GLU A 890 -46.19 -30.23 -12.94
N VAL A 891 -46.93 -29.14 -13.11
CA VAL A 891 -47.22 -28.14 -12.09
C VAL A 891 -48.72 -28.12 -11.80
N THR A 892 -49.09 -27.97 -10.53
CA THR A 892 -50.47 -27.88 -10.07
C THR A 892 -50.77 -26.51 -9.52
N LEU A 893 -51.97 -26.00 -9.79
CA LEU A 893 -52.52 -24.79 -9.18
C LEU A 893 -53.65 -25.16 -8.22
N ALA A 894 -53.70 -24.53 -7.04
CA ALA A 894 -54.79 -24.68 -6.09
C ALA A 894 -55.32 -23.32 -5.59
N VAL A 895 -56.60 -23.27 -5.26
CA VAL A 895 -57.24 -22.10 -4.64
C VAL A 895 -58.00 -22.58 -3.41
N GLY A 896 -57.70 -22.01 -2.23
CA GLY A 896 -58.29 -22.44 -0.96
C GLY A 896 -58.04 -23.92 -0.64
N GLY A 897 -56.86 -24.44 -1.00
CA GLY A 897 -56.47 -25.84 -0.83
C GLY A 897 -57.13 -26.82 -1.80
N THR A 898 -57.95 -26.35 -2.75
CA THR A 898 -58.55 -27.21 -3.79
C THR A 898 -57.77 -27.05 -5.09
N GLN A 899 -57.25 -28.14 -5.65
CA GLN A 899 -56.57 -28.12 -6.94
C GLN A 899 -57.54 -27.70 -8.06
N VAL A 900 -57.19 -26.65 -8.80
CA VAL A 900 -58.00 -26.04 -9.87
C VAL A 900 -57.42 -26.27 -11.26
N ALA A 901 -56.12 -26.54 -11.38
CA ALA A 901 -55.45 -26.83 -12.65
C ALA A 901 -54.22 -27.72 -12.49
N THR A 902 -53.85 -28.39 -13.57
CA THR A 902 -52.56 -29.06 -13.77
C THR A 902 -52.07 -28.76 -15.18
N ALA A 903 -50.77 -28.50 -15.34
CA ALA A 903 -50.14 -28.27 -16.64
C ALA A 903 -48.82 -29.02 -16.74
N ALA A 904 -48.50 -29.49 -17.95
CA ALA A 904 -47.20 -30.06 -18.25
C ALA A 904 -46.12 -28.96 -18.26
N ILE A 905 -44.93 -29.29 -17.76
CA ILE A 905 -43.79 -28.37 -17.75
C ILE A 905 -42.95 -28.61 -19.01
N ASP A 906 -42.70 -27.54 -19.76
CA ASP A 906 -41.76 -27.47 -20.89
C ASP A 906 -40.34 -27.20 -20.35
N PRO A 907 -39.41 -28.18 -20.43
CA PRO A 907 -38.05 -28.02 -19.92
C PRO A 907 -37.15 -27.20 -20.85
N VAL A 908 -37.62 -26.78 -22.04
CA VAL A 908 -36.80 -26.02 -22.98
C VAL A 908 -36.47 -24.63 -22.40
N PRO A 909 -35.18 -24.28 -22.21
CA PRO A 909 -34.78 -23.02 -21.59
C PRO A 909 -34.95 -21.82 -22.52
N VAL A 910 -35.28 -20.66 -21.95
CA VAL A 910 -35.25 -19.37 -22.65
C VAL A 910 -33.95 -18.64 -22.28
N ILE A 911 -32.93 -18.78 -23.13
CA ILE A 911 -31.53 -18.42 -22.84
C ILE A 911 -31.33 -16.96 -22.38
N THR A 912 -32.18 -16.02 -22.81
CA THR A 912 -32.01 -14.59 -22.50
C THR A 912 -32.33 -14.21 -21.04
N THR A 913 -33.22 -14.94 -20.39
CA THR A 913 -33.72 -14.68 -19.02
C THR A 913 -33.76 -15.94 -18.15
N ASP A 914 -33.11 -16.99 -18.66
CA ASP A 914 -33.01 -18.37 -18.18
C ASP A 914 -34.26 -18.95 -17.50
N GLU A 915 -35.39 -18.81 -18.18
CA GLU A 915 -36.67 -19.35 -17.73
C GLU A 915 -36.80 -20.84 -18.04
N VAL A 916 -36.16 -21.68 -17.23
CA VAL A 916 -36.21 -23.13 -17.39
C VAL A 916 -37.44 -23.72 -16.68
N GLY A 917 -38.16 -24.60 -17.37
CA GLY A 917 -39.41 -25.16 -16.87
C GLY A 917 -40.56 -24.16 -16.96
N ARG A 918 -41.15 -24.04 -18.15
CA ARG A 918 -42.30 -23.16 -18.41
C ARG A 918 -43.60 -23.95 -18.46
N ALA A 919 -44.69 -23.37 -18.00
CA ALA A 919 -46.00 -24.01 -18.10
C ALA A 919 -47.10 -22.95 -18.28
N THR A 920 -48.12 -23.28 -19.07
CA THR A 920 -49.34 -22.47 -19.13
C THR A 920 -50.48 -23.28 -18.53
N ALA A 921 -51.07 -22.77 -17.46
CA ALA A 921 -52.19 -23.39 -16.77
C ALA A 921 -53.42 -22.49 -16.86
N THR A 922 -54.59 -23.10 -17.14
CA THR A 922 -55.86 -22.39 -17.20
C THR A 922 -56.84 -23.02 -16.22
N PHE A 923 -57.52 -22.21 -15.42
CA PHE A 923 -58.54 -22.67 -14.49
C PHE A 923 -59.74 -21.72 -14.43
N THR A 924 -60.85 -22.21 -13.87
CA THR A 924 -62.04 -21.41 -13.60
C THR A 924 -62.08 -20.99 -12.14
N VAL A 925 -62.34 -19.71 -11.88
CA VAL A 925 -62.41 -19.17 -10.50
C VAL A 925 -63.49 -19.88 -9.69
N PRO A 926 -63.14 -20.52 -8.56
CA PRO A 926 -64.10 -21.24 -7.72
C PRO A 926 -65.22 -20.37 -7.16
N GLN A 927 -66.36 -20.99 -6.88
CA GLN A 927 -67.47 -20.35 -6.15
C GLN A 927 -67.12 -20.20 -4.66
N GLY A 928 -67.73 -19.21 -4.00
CA GLY A 928 -67.65 -19.06 -2.54
C GLY A 928 -66.39 -18.38 -1.99
N LEU A 929 -65.54 -17.81 -2.86
CA LEU A 929 -64.45 -16.94 -2.45
C LEU A 929 -65.01 -15.65 -1.82
N THR A 930 -64.36 -15.16 -0.77
CA THR A 930 -64.74 -13.94 -0.05
C THR A 930 -63.52 -13.06 0.17
N GLY A 931 -63.68 -11.73 0.09
CA GLY A 931 -62.60 -10.77 0.25
C GLY A 931 -62.39 -9.93 -1.01
N GLU A 932 -61.29 -9.19 -1.05
CA GLU A 932 -60.89 -8.34 -2.19
C GLU A 932 -59.91 -9.07 -3.13
N THR A 933 -59.28 -10.13 -2.66
CA THR A 933 -58.33 -10.96 -3.42
C THR A 933 -58.51 -12.44 -3.06
N PHE A 934 -57.92 -13.33 -3.85
CA PHE A 934 -57.74 -14.74 -3.53
C PHE A 934 -56.33 -15.21 -3.89
N THR A 935 -55.81 -16.16 -3.11
CA THR A 935 -54.48 -16.75 -3.33
C THR A 935 -54.58 -17.95 -4.26
N VAL A 936 -53.65 -18.03 -5.20
CA VAL A 936 -53.40 -19.20 -6.04
C VAL A 936 -52.08 -19.81 -5.59
N ASP A 937 -52.13 -21.05 -5.10
CA ASP A 937 -50.96 -21.82 -4.71
C ASP A 937 -50.42 -22.57 -5.93
N VAL A 938 -49.11 -22.48 -6.16
CA VAL A 938 -48.35 -23.17 -7.21
C VAL A 938 -47.54 -24.27 -6.55
N ALA A 939 -47.60 -25.49 -7.09
CA ALA A 939 -46.76 -26.59 -6.61
C ALA A 939 -46.22 -27.43 -7.76
N VAL A 940 -44.95 -27.85 -7.66
CA VAL A 940 -44.34 -28.90 -8.50
C VAL A 940 -44.08 -30.11 -7.59
N PRO A 941 -45.04 -31.06 -7.48
CA PRO A 941 -44.99 -32.09 -6.44
C PRO A 941 -43.74 -32.97 -6.44
N SER A 942 -43.15 -33.20 -7.62
CA SER A 942 -41.95 -34.04 -7.78
C SER A 942 -40.68 -33.44 -7.20
N THR A 943 -40.58 -32.11 -7.16
CA THR A 943 -39.42 -31.38 -6.62
C THR A 943 -39.71 -30.75 -5.26
N GLY A 944 -40.99 -30.62 -4.91
CA GLY A 944 -41.44 -29.94 -3.69
C GLY A 944 -41.42 -28.42 -3.79
N THR A 945 -41.19 -27.85 -4.98
CA THR A 945 -41.30 -26.41 -5.23
C THR A 945 -42.72 -25.94 -4.89
N THR A 946 -42.83 -24.90 -4.08
CA THR A 946 -44.10 -24.23 -3.75
C THR A 946 -43.95 -22.72 -3.87
N ALA A 947 -44.96 -22.06 -4.43
CA ALA A 947 -45.07 -20.61 -4.46
C ALA A 947 -46.54 -20.22 -4.36
N SER A 948 -46.82 -18.93 -4.19
CA SER A 948 -48.18 -18.41 -4.24
C SER A 948 -48.20 -17.06 -4.93
N PHE A 949 -49.35 -16.67 -5.45
CA PHE A 949 -49.61 -15.29 -5.87
C PHE A 949 -51.06 -14.92 -5.62
N VAL A 950 -51.34 -13.62 -5.54
CA VAL A 950 -52.69 -13.10 -5.26
C VAL A 950 -53.32 -12.54 -6.53
N LEU A 951 -54.61 -12.81 -6.71
CA LEU A 951 -55.43 -12.22 -7.78
C LEU A 951 -56.59 -11.42 -7.20
N PRO A 952 -56.97 -10.29 -7.83
CA PRO A 952 -58.12 -9.51 -7.39
C PRO A 952 -59.43 -10.29 -7.59
N LEU A 953 -60.30 -10.25 -6.58
CA LEU A 953 -61.66 -10.80 -6.63
C LEU A 953 -62.64 -9.66 -6.89
N ALA A 954 -63.53 -9.85 -7.86
CA ALA A 954 -64.54 -8.85 -8.18
C ALA A 954 -65.48 -8.59 -7.00
N ALA A 955 -65.67 -7.32 -6.67
CA ALA A 955 -66.62 -6.91 -5.65
C ALA A 955 -68.02 -7.41 -6.02
N VAL A 956 -68.69 -8.08 -5.08
CA VAL A 956 -70.09 -8.48 -5.25
C VAL A 956 -70.94 -7.21 -5.32
N VAL A 957 -71.44 -6.87 -6.50
CA VAL A 957 -72.38 -5.74 -6.68
C VAL A 957 -73.69 -6.08 -5.97
N VAL A 958 -73.95 -5.42 -4.83
CA VAL A 958 -75.23 -5.53 -4.13
C VAL A 958 -76.23 -4.60 -4.82
N PRO A 959 -77.36 -5.12 -5.36
CA PRO A 959 -78.36 -4.26 -6.02
C PRO A 959 -79.00 -3.31 -5.00
N THR A 960 -79.02 -2.01 -5.29
CA THR A 960 -79.84 -1.03 -4.56
C THR A 960 -81.21 -0.89 -5.23
N CYS A 961 -82.27 -0.86 -4.42
CA CYS A 961 -83.65 -0.79 -4.92
C CYS A 961 -84.43 0.33 -4.22
N THR A 962 -85.26 1.06 -4.97
CA THR A 962 -86.27 1.96 -4.44
C THR A 962 -87.65 1.31 -4.53
N VAL A 963 -88.54 1.62 -3.58
CA VAL A 963 -89.88 1.02 -3.50
C VAL A 963 -90.94 2.11 -3.57
N ASP A 964 -91.78 2.03 -4.58
CA ASP A 964 -92.97 2.86 -4.74
C ASP A 964 -94.25 2.07 -4.45
N TYR A 965 -95.27 2.74 -3.93
CA TYR A 965 -96.58 2.13 -3.76
C TYR A 965 -97.72 3.10 -4.00
N SER A 966 -98.84 2.56 -4.48
CA SER A 966 -100.13 3.23 -4.48
C SER A 966 -101.16 2.35 -3.78
N ALA A 967 -101.94 2.94 -2.88
CA ALA A 967 -102.97 2.22 -2.15
C ALA A 967 -104.32 2.92 -2.30
N VAL A 968 -105.34 2.16 -2.70
CA VAL A 968 -106.72 2.65 -2.79
C VAL A 968 -107.56 1.92 -1.76
N ARG A 969 -108.31 2.69 -0.96
CA ARG A 969 -109.19 2.15 0.09
C ARG A 969 -110.45 1.56 -0.54
N LEU A 970 -110.78 0.33 -0.16
CA LEU A 970 -111.96 -0.41 -0.63
C LEU A 970 -112.77 -0.86 0.59
N GLY A 971 -113.72 -0.03 1.03
CA GLY A 971 -114.54 -0.31 2.20
C GLY A 971 -113.69 -0.50 3.48
N ARG A 972 -113.72 -1.71 4.07
CA ARG A 972 -112.92 -2.08 5.25
C ARG A 972 -111.53 -2.66 4.93
N GLY A 973 -111.11 -2.67 3.66
CA GLY A 973 -109.79 -3.09 3.20
C GLY A 973 -109.11 -2.07 2.29
N PHE A 974 -107.99 -2.44 1.69
CA PHE A 974 -107.28 -1.66 0.70
C PHE A 974 -106.71 -2.58 -0.38
N LEU A 975 -106.52 -2.04 -1.58
CA LEU A 975 -105.69 -2.64 -2.61
C LEU A 975 -104.42 -1.79 -2.72
N ALA A 976 -103.25 -2.41 -2.55
CA ALA A 976 -101.97 -1.76 -2.78
C ALA A 976 -101.27 -2.38 -3.99
N VAL A 977 -100.79 -1.54 -4.89
CA VAL A 977 -99.84 -1.91 -5.95
C VAL A 977 -98.47 -1.41 -5.48
N VAL A 978 -97.50 -2.32 -5.43
CA VAL A 978 -96.13 -2.02 -5.02
C VAL A 978 -95.22 -2.29 -6.20
N THR A 979 -94.41 -1.29 -6.55
CA THR A 979 -93.43 -1.36 -7.62
C THR A 979 -92.05 -1.29 -6.98
N VAL A 980 -91.20 -2.28 -7.23
CA VAL A 980 -89.79 -2.27 -6.83
C VAL A 980 -88.97 -1.85 -8.03
N HIS A 981 -88.28 -0.72 -7.93
CA HIS A 981 -87.36 -0.22 -8.93
C HIS A 981 -85.97 -0.75 -8.61
N ASN A 982 -85.35 -1.45 -9.55
CA ASN A 982 -83.93 -1.74 -9.47
C ASN A 982 -83.18 -0.49 -9.90
N ASP A 983 -82.48 0.15 -8.97
CA ASP A 983 -81.73 1.37 -9.27
C ASP A 983 -80.34 1.06 -9.85
N THR A 984 -80.04 -0.23 -10.07
CA THR A 984 -78.77 -0.75 -10.59
C THR A 984 -79.00 -1.70 -11.74
N ASP A 985 -77.96 -1.96 -12.54
CA ASP A 985 -77.99 -2.98 -13.59
C ASP A 985 -77.76 -4.41 -13.06
N ALA A 986 -77.57 -4.58 -11.74
CA ALA A 986 -77.37 -5.89 -11.11
C ALA A 986 -78.69 -6.66 -10.96
N ALA A 987 -78.72 -7.95 -11.33
CA ALA A 987 -79.95 -8.75 -11.30
C ALA A 987 -80.48 -8.99 -9.87
N ILE A 988 -81.74 -8.60 -9.61
CA ILE A 988 -82.45 -8.92 -8.36
C ILE A 988 -82.90 -10.38 -8.40
N ARG A 989 -82.33 -11.23 -7.54
CA ARG A 989 -82.67 -12.67 -7.46
C ARG A 989 -83.77 -12.99 -6.43
N GLY A 990 -84.41 -11.97 -5.87
CA GLY A 990 -85.57 -12.07 -4.97
C GLY A 990 -85.77 -10.81 -4.11
N TRP A 991 -86.99 -10.54 -3.68
CA TRP A 991 -87.32 -9.45 -2.76
C TRP A 991 -88.40 -9.87 -1.75
N SER A 992 -88.45 -9.17 -0.61
CA SER A 992 -89.49 -9.37 0.42
C SER A 992 -90.09 -8.04 0.82
N LEU A 993 -91.42 -7.98 0.93
CA LEU A 993 -92.14 -6.78 1.32
C LEU A 993 -92.82 -7.00 2.68
N THR A 994 -92.55 -6.09 3.62
CA THR A 994 -93.14 -6.14 4.96
C THR A 994 -94.09 -4.97 5.15
N TRP A 995 -95.32 -5.25 5.59
CA TRP A 995 -96.31 -4.22 5.94
C TRP A 995 -96.38 -4.04 7.46
N GLN A 996 -96.23 -2.81 7.93
CA GLN A 996 -96.46 -2.44 9.33
C GLN A 996 -97.80 -1.69 9.43
N TYR A 997 -98.70 -2.20 10.27
CA TYR A 997 -100.01 -1.60 10.50
C TYR A 997 -100.04 -0.94 11.88
N THR A 998 -100.70 0.21 11.99
CA THR A 998 -100.83 0.95 13.26
C THR A 998 -102.24 0.78 13.85
N LYS A 999 -102.42 1.10 15.14
CA LYS A 999 -103.73 1.15 15.82
C LYS A 999 -104.53 -0.18 15.85
N GLY A 1000 -103.85 -1.32 15.84
CA GLY A 1000 -104.48 -2.64 15.93
C GLY A 1000 -105.15 -3.12 14.63
N GLU A 1001 -104.90 -2.43 13.52
CA GLU A 1001 -105.35 -2.85 12.20
C GLU A 1001 -104.60 -4.11 11.74
N ARG A 1002 -105.32 -5.00 11.02
CA ARG A 1002 -104.77 -6.26 10.50
C ARG A 1002 -105.40 -6.57 9.14
N ALA A 1003 -104.60 -7.09 8.22
CA ALA A 1003 -105.09 -7.63 6.96
C ALA A 1003 -105.25 -9.16 7.08
N VAL A 1004 -106.45 -9.66 6.76
CA VAL A 1004 -106.87 -11.06 7.00
C VAL A 1004 -106.89 -11.92 5.74
N THR A 1005 -106.95 -11.32 4.54
CA THR A 1005 -106.97 -12.00 3.23
C THR A 1005 -106.45 -11.07 2.12
N GLY A 1006 -105.79 -11.61 1.08
CA GLY A 1006 -105.36 -10.87 -0.12
C GLY A 1006 -105.61 -11.66 -1.41
N ILE A 1007 -105.71 -10.98 -2.56
CA ILE A 1007 -105.84 -11.58 -3.90
C ILE A 1007 -104.46 -11.55 -4.57
N GLY A 1008 -103.95 -12.70 -5.02
CA GLY A 1008 -102.63 -12.81 -5.68
C GLY A 1008 -101.41 -12.77 -4.75
N ALA A 1009 -101.60 -12.49 -3.46
CA ALA A 1009 -100.58 -12.62 -2.42
C ALA A 1009 -101.25 -13.01 -1.08
N LYS A 1010 -100.57 -13.78 -0.23
CA LYS A 1010 -101.02 -14.05 1.14
C LYS A 1010 -100.55 -12.92 2.05
N VAL A 1011 -101.49 -12.24 2.70
CA VAL A 1011 -101.16 -11.22 3.71
C VAL A 1011 -101.01 -11.87 5.09
N ARG A 1012 -99.87 -11.68 5.77
CA ARG A 1012 -99.70 -11.98 7.21
C ARG A 1012 -98.77 -10.99 7.93
N GLN A 1013 -99.18 -10.59 9.13
CA GLN A 1013 -98.41 -9.87 10.17
C GLN A 1013 -97.59 -10.86 11.00
N THR A 1014 -96.44 -10.45 11.54
CA THR A 1014 -95.65 -11.31 12.45
C THR A 1014 -95.14 -10.60 13.72
N GLY A 1015 -95.33 -11.29 14.85
CA GLY A 1015 -94.38 -11.40 15.95
C GLY A 1015 -93.68 -12.78 15.90
N THR A 1016 -92.72 -12.99 16.81
CA THR A 1016 -91.59 -13.96 16.82
C THR A 1016 -91.78 -15.36 16.18
N GLY A 1017 -91.02 -15.65 15.11
CA GLY A 1017 -90.68 -17.01 14.62
C GLY A 1017 -90.99 -17.31 13.14
N VAL A 1018 -89.93 -17.29 12.30
CA VAL A 1018 -89.69 -17.88 10.95
C VAL A 1018 -90.57 -17.51 9.73
N THR A 1019 -89.82 -17.13 8.69
CA THR A 1019 -89.92 -17.10 7.21
C THR A 1019 -91.06 -17.84 6.50
N ALA A 1020 -91.47 -17.33 5.33
CA ALA A 1020 -91.75 -18.19 4.17
C ALA A 1020 -91.55 -17.47 2.82
N THR A 1021 -90.95 -18.25 1.94
CA THR A 1021 -90.39 -18.05 0.60
C THR A 1021 -91.46 -18.13 -0.51
N SER A 1022 -91.17 -17.54 -1.67
CA SER A 1022 -91.34 -18.23 -2.96
C SER A 1022 -90.53 -17.55 -4.06
N THR A 1023 -89.78 -18.39 -4.76
CA THR A 1023 -89.12 -18.22 -6.05
C THR A 1023 -90.13 -17.93 -7.16
N VAL A 1024 -89.85 -16.92 -7.98
CA VAL A 1024 -89.57 -17.03 -9.43
C VAL A 1024 -88.40 -16.11 -9.72
#